data_AF-A0A4V6TET6-F1
#
_entry.id   AF-A0A4V6TET6-F1
#
_cell.length_a   1.000
_cell.length_b   1.000
_cell.length_c   1.000
_cell.angle_alpha   90.00
_cell.angle_beta   90.00
_cell.angle_gamma   90.00
#
_symmetry.space_group_name_H-M   'P 1'
#
loop_
_entity.id
_entity.type
_entity.pdbx_description
1 polymer ?
#
loop_
_entity_poly.entity_id
_entity_poly.type
_entity_poly.pdbx_seq_one_letter_code
_entity_poly.pdbx_strand_id
1 'polypeptide(L)'
;MVAPSVSVHSTLADIFLSRISESERFTAVRDLASNIDSNTLGLVAALADSCPDEEANVYLNQYLIRSIEQDDAASAAALCVQYPRIRNALLHWTDRELHICFSQLLRQPENSEFVVPVEKVLIVDPFVSHYDPELGVDRQLDELVNTTILYLSFAKQLFRSPILDKSFVVSSPIVCAIFGFLASSNAGIAAAAKDTLLAFLASFKAGTFTFSHYKTDPDELDRHLWQCIRNLIDYSGKSSYKTTAYTIWLRWLDLDSHGYSRQVALQKDPYWKYMLATLGQSSQGDTEQRKICLHVLKKSISISRNNIRANDMELTLDQEDKPGSVITESQYARFCTVYETIVIGRYLNQALECVQDLDHLASAETMVQKSWLFALLESSLSPVTQDSMRKMLGNWLMSTDIRLFSHAEEFATLLQKSFLPWATQGTLFTGSVQGKTRDMRCAHGTRLSNFLERLLQAHLGRDDIYSRKCIVNAVLTYLDANKNRIVPIAVIYLLQGLAKGLQAESTACMEGDSLELILNLSRTTGYPEVARDAMLVQCYRLSQQVSQDAETYGEHGTEKLTASDAKLEVLSKQIEAFKISAASRFESDASRSSRWQSLDQFLTELDTSRHTSIQGDGLLMAIESLTSILDKAGVQSVDAQKLDRAFDGVWNEVERQDYPRDVLMFLPRMALHPTCVSLCFEDDTLSATVLEIFTQLQRLQKGRIYLWTPIMKAYRTAMVSCPAAAEKFGLDEFIIQTANNLPAARLEFKLEAAAIQLLSESEEIHRSYSDYYGEYEEVGHAAFFDLVNRLSEINHEMVSEIYDRLLKPWTKQRAPIPIISRWKATTQLQVLLILSEQRLRVISTEEAQEQLRVLLKVVAIEPLPRYRFLQEWIIARIVLNHPSTGDVVLDTLSSKDHHSNPKYLGTLVKIALMIACQDTCSRDFAARTAYRLVALASSAKIIIRHEAQWSFPILWDYAESRGWTEIKSNPACAALNEYIRSLERFAEPPAARELERLDPAADNTLTNLLQGRYLRVEPPGEESIVSGDFQRLWEQDTVKRSTTEALPLGQSEEPAKNTALPAQPTQQQSKESARTEAFAALQTKGTAYLSASDASDSTSDITATRPTPLLVVGSLVDNAYNLGGLSRISEIFGAQALYIQSPHSALANRDFISVAVASQNHLPIIDLHSDNLSAFLTEKKMEGYTVVGVEQTDRSVLLGSEACKLPEKTLLVMGREKEGVPANVLGECDLLVEIPQRGVTRSMNVQTAAGVVLFEYARQHQG
;
A
#
# COMPACT_ATOMS: atom_id res chain seq x y z
N MET A 1 22.87 -44.05 -29.97
CA MET A 1 23.60 -44.53 -31.17
C MET A 1 22.80 -44.11 -32.39
N VAL A 2 23.12 -42.95 -32.95
CA VAL A 2 22.64 -42.47 -34.25
C VAL A 2 23.89 -42.40 -35.13
N ALA A 3 23.86 -43.01 -36.31
CA ALA A 3 24.99 -43.00 -37.24
C ALA A 3 25.36 -41.55 -37.62
N PRO A 4 26.66 -41.21 -37.79
CA PRO A 4 27.04 -39.87 -38.21
C PRO A 4 26.50 -39.62 -39.61
N SER A 5 25.67 -38.59 -39.77
CA SER A 5 25.33 -38.07 -41.09
C SER A 5 26.62 -37.56 -41.73
N VAL A 6 27.21 -38.35 -42.61
CA VAL A 6 28.37 -37.95 -43.42
C VAL A 6 27.97 -36.67 -44.16
N SER A 7 28.72 -35.59 -43.97
CA SER A 7 28.52 -34.33 -44.66
C SER A 7 28.51 -34.57 -46.18
N VAL A 8 27.58 -33.94 -46.92
CA VAL A 8 27.54 -34.04 -48.39
C VAL A 8 28.93 -33.69 -48.97
N HIS A 9 29.64 -32.76 -48.34
CA HIS A 9 30.99 -32.36 -48.72
C HIS A 9 32.06 -33.42 -48.47
N SER A 10 31.97 -34.21 -47.38
CA SER A 10 32.93 -35.30 -47.15
C SER A 10 32.74 -36.45 -48.12
N THR A 11 31.49 -36.76 -48.48
CA THR A 11 31.20 -37.75 -49.54
C THR A 11 31.73 -37.29 -50.90
N LEU A 12 31.55 -36.00 -51.23
CA LEU A 12 32.08 -35.42 -52.46
C LEU A 12 33.62 -35.38 -52.48
N ALA A 13 34.25 -35.08 -51.34
CA ALA A 13 35.70 -35.10 -51.19
C ALA A 13 36.27 -36.51 -51.40
N ASP A 14 35.67 -37.54 -50.79
CA ASP A 14 36.06 -38.94 -50.98
C ASP A 14 35.94 -39.38 -52.45
N ILE A 15 34.83 -39.02 -53.11
CA ILE A 15 34.63 -39.30 -54.54
C ILE A 15 35.69 -38.58 -55.39
N PHE A 16 35.99 -37.32 -55.08
CA PHE A 16 36.99 -36.53 -55.79
C PHE A 16 38.39 -37.13 -55.64
N LEU A 17 38.81 -37.45 -54.41
CA LEU A 17 40.12 -38.03 -54.11
C LEU A 17 40.27 -39.45 -54.70
N SER A 18 39.18 -40.24 -54.76
CA SER A 18 39.20 -41.59 -55.36
C SER A 18 39.48 -41.58 -56.87
N ARG A 19 39.24 -40.45 -57.56
CA ARG A 19 39.40 -40.30 -59.02
C ARG A 19 40.75 -39.69 -59.42
N ILE A 20 41.59 -39.32 -58.46
CA ILE A 20 42.90 -38.68 -58.67
C ILE A 20 44.02 -39.59 -58.14
N SER A 21 45.15 -39.64 -58.86
CA SER A 21 46.32 -40.43 -58.48
C SER A 21 46.95 -39.90 -57.18
N GLU A 22 47.51 -40.78 -56.33
CA GLU A 22 48.07 -40.36 -55.03
C GLU A 22 49.15 -39.26 -55.14
N SER A 23 49.92 -39.23 -56.22
CA SER A 23 50.92 -38.19 -56.49
C SER A 23 50.33 -36.82 -56.83
N GLU A 24 49.08 -36.76 -57.31
CA GLU A 24 48.42 -35.54 -57.76
C GLU A 24 47.42 -34.97 -56.73
N ARG A 25 47.02 -35.76 -55.73
CA ARG A 25 46.03 -35.37 -54.71
C ARG A 25 46.44 -34.11 -53.95
N PHE A 26 47.69 -34.03 -53.46
CA PHE A 26 48.16 -32.87 -52.70
C PHE A 26 48.17 -31.59 -53.55
N THR A 27 48.61 -31.68 -54.81
CA THR A 27 48.61 -30.54 -55.75
C THR A 27 47.19 -30.08 -56.07
N ALA A 28 46.27 -31.02 -56.34
CA ALA A 28 44.88 -30.70 -56.65
C ALA A 28 44.13 -30.05 -55.46
N VAL A 29 44.37 -30.54 -54.24
CA VAL A 29 43.80 -29.96 -53.02
C VAL A 29 44.34 -28.54 -52.78
N ARG A 30 45.64 -28.32 -53.05
CA ARG A 30 46.27 -27.01 -52.92
C ARG A 30 45.77 -26.00 -53.95
N ASP A 31 45.62 -26.40 -55.21
CA ASP A 31 45.11 -25.52 -56.27
C ASP A 31 43.66 -25.11 -56.00
N LEU A 32 42.83 -26.04 -55.50
CA LEU A 32 41.46 -25.74 -55.06
C LEU A 32 41.43 -24.83 -53.83
N ALA A 33 42.32 -25.06 -52.86
CA ALA A 33 42.44 -24.20 -51.68
C ALA A 33 42.95 -22.79 -52.02
N SER A 34 43.72 -22.61 -53.09
CA SER A 34 44.19 -21.29 -53.53
C SER A 34 43.09 -20.39 -54.11
N ASN A 35 41.96 -20.97 -54.52
CA ASN A 35 40.83 -20.27 -55.15
C ASN A 35 39.50 -20.47 -54.36
N ILE A 36 39.57 -20.47 -53.03
CA ILE A 36 38.39 -20.64 -52.17
C ILE A 36 37.39 -19.48 -52.34
N ASP A 37 36.11 -19.83 -52.46
CA ASP A 37 34.97 -18.92 -52.36
C ASP A 37 33.91 -19.48 -51.38
N SER A 38 32.84 -18.73 -51.13
CA SER A 38 31.80 -19.10 -50.16
C SER A 38 31.05 -20.39 -50.55
N ASN A 39 30.99 -20.74 -51.84
CA ASN A 39 30.31 -21.93 -52.34
C ASN A 39 31.18 -23.18 -52.28
N THR A 40 32.50 -23.02 -52.36
CA THR A 40 33.49 -24.11 -52.37
C THR A 40 34.10 -24.38 -50.99
N LEU A 41 33.95 -23.45 -50.03
CA LEU A 41 34.50 -23.53 -48.68
C LEU A 41 34.24 -24.87 -47.97
N GLY A 42 33.01 -25.37 -48.02
CA GLY A 42 32.64 -26.64 -47.38
C GLY A 42 33.32 -27.86 -48.00
N LEU A 43 33.51 -27.85 -49.33
CA LEU A 43 34.19 -28.91 -50.08
C LEU A 43 35.70 -28.87 -49.88
N VAL A 44 36.30 -27.68 -49.88
CA VAL A 44 37.75 -27.50 -49.64
C VAL A 44 38.11 -27.89 -48.21
N ALA A 45 37.28 -27.55 -47.21
CA ALA A 45 37.47 -28.01 -45.84
C ALA A 45 37.41 -29.54 -45.72
N ALA A 46 36.47 -30.19 -46.42
CA ALA A 46 36.38 -31.66 -46.47
C ALA A 46 37.60 -32.31 -47.14
N LEU A 47 38.09 -31.71 -48.23
CA LEU A 47 39.28 -32.16 -48.96
C LEU A 47 40.57 -32.01 -48.15
N ALA A 48 40.72 -30.89 -47.43
CA ALA A 48 41.87 -30.62 -46.56
C ALA A 48 41.90 -31.53 -45.32
N ASP A 49 40.73 -31.96 -44.82
CA ASP A 49 40.64 -32.93 -43.73
C ASP A 49 40.98 -34.36 -44.21
N SER A 50 40.48 -34.74 -45.39
CA SER A 50 40.67 -36.08 -45.99
C SER A 50 42.06 -36.29 -46.61
N CYS A 51 42.70 -35.21 -47.10
CA CYS A 51 44.03 -35.21 -47.69
C CYS A 51 44.85 -34.03 -47.12
N PRO A 52 45.50 -34.20 -45.96
CA PRO A 52 46.14 -33.10 -45.24
C PRO A 52 47.39 -32.56 -45.94
N ASP A 53 47.27 -31.36 -46.51
CA ASP A 53 48.35 -30.55 -47.08
C ASP A 53 48.51 -29.27 -46.24
N GLU A 54 49.74 -28.92 -45.84
CA GLU A 54 49.98 -27.75 -44.98
C GLU A 54 49.68 -26.43 -45.70
N GLU A 55 50.05 -26.29 -46.98
CA GLU A 55 49.79 -25.07 -47.77
C GLU A 55 48.29 -24.88 -48.02
N ALA A 56 47.56 -25.93 -48.34
CA ALA A 56 46.09 -25.87 -48.47
C ALA A 56 45.40 -25.41 -47.18
N ASN A 57 45.86 -25.87 -46.02
CA ASN A 57 45.34 -25.44 -44.71
C ASN A 57 45.67 -23.97 -44.42
N VAL A 58 46.82 -23.46 -44.87
CA VAL A 58 47.16 -22.03 -44.74
C VAL A 58 46.18 -21.17 -45.54
N TYR A 59 45.88 -21.53 -46.80
CA TYR A 59 44.91 -20.79 -47.61
C TYR A 59 43.50 -20.82 -46.99
N LEU A 60 43.07 -21.99 -46.52
CA LEU A 60 41.78 -22.16 -45.86
C LEU A 60 41.66 -21.33 -44.57
N ASN A 61 42.67 -21.37 -43.71
CA ASN A 61 42.68 -20.57 -42.48
C ASN A 61 42.71 -19.07 -42.77
N GLN A 62 43.48 -18.62 -43.77
CA GLN A 62 43.50 -17.20 -44.17
C GLN A 62 42.14 -16.73 -44.70
N TYR A 63 41.45 -17.56 -45.46
CA TYR A 63 40.10 -17.26 -45.93
C TYR A 63 39.12 -17.13 -44.75
N LEU A 64 39.12 -18.10 -43.84
CA LEU A 64 38.24 -18.11 -42.66
C LEU A 64 38.51 -16.93 -41.73
N ILE A 65 39.78 -16.55 -41.53
CA ILE A 65 40.15 -15.36 -40.75
C ILE A 65 39.57 -14.08 -41.38
N ARG A 66 39.71 -13.91 -42.70
CA ARG A 66 39.12 -12.75 -43.41
C ARG A 66 37.60 -12.75 -43.34
N SER A 67 36.96 -13.91 -43.40
CA SER A 67 35.51 -14.03 -43.22
C SER A 67 35.06 -13.62 -41.82
N ILE A 68 35.81 -14.00 -40.77
CA ILE A 68 35.55 -13.57 -39.39
C ILE A 68 35.69 -12.04 -39.28
N GLU A 69 36.75 -11.46 -39.85
CA GLU A 69 36.97 -10.00 -39.88
C GLU A 69 35.88 -9.23 -40.66
N GLN A 70 35.15 -9.89 -41.56
CA GLN A 70 34.02 -9.35 -42.33
C GLN A 70 32.63 -9.67 -41.71
N ASP A 71 32.59 -10.09 -40.45
CA ASP A 71 31.36 -10.42 -39.68
C ASP A 71 30.62 -11.69 -40.15
N ASP A 72 31.28 -12.60 -40.89
CA ASP A 72 30.77 -13.93 -41.26
C ASP A 72 31.32 -15.04 -40.33
N ALA A 73 31.25 -14.78 -39.02
CA ALA A 73 31.75 -15.70 -37.98
C ALA A 73 30.97 -17.03 -37.91
N ALA A 74 29.68 -17.02 -38.30
CA ALA A 74 28.80 -18.19 -38.20
C ALA A 74 29.21 -19.31 -39.16
N SER A 75 29.62 -18.97 -40.38
CA SER A 75 30.09 -19.91 -41.39
C SER A 75 31.40 -20.60 -40.95
N ALA A 76 32.31 -19.83 -40.34
CA ALA A 76 33.54 -20.37 -39.76
C ALA A 76 33.26 -21.29 -38.56
N ALA A 77 32.37 -20.89 -37.66
CA ALA A 77 31.98 -21.69 -36.49
C ALA A 77 31.34 -23.03 -36.92
N ALA A 78 30.48 -23.04 -37.93
CA ALA A 78 29.85 -24.26 -38.45
C ALA A 78 30.87 -25.28 -38.99
N LEU A 79 31.94 -24.82 -39.64
CA LEU A 79 33.02 -25.68 -40.12
C LEU A 79 33.89 -26.21 -38.99
N CYS A 80 34.13 -25.42 -37.94
CA CYS A 80 34.83 -25.87 -36.73
C CYS A 80 34.12 -27.03 -36.01
N VAL A 81 32.79 -27.15 -36.14
CA VAL A 81 32.04 -28.29 -35.59
C VAL A 81 32.38 -29.58 -36.32
N GLN A 82 32.51 -29.50 -37.65
CA GLN A 82 32.72 -30.66 -38.51
C GLN A 82 34.19 -31.09 -38.60
N TYR A 83 35.14 -30.14 -38.53
CA TYR A 83 36.55 -30.38 -38.80
C TYR A 83 37.46 -29.96 -37.61
N PRO A 84 37.95 -30.91 -36.79
CA PRO A 84 38.76 -30.64 -35.60
C PRO A 84 40.08 -29.87 -35.83
N ARG A 85 40.75 -30.07 -36.96
CA ARG A 85 42.04 -29.42 -37.26
C ARG A 85 41.88 -27.92 -37.52
N ILE A 86 40.86 -27.54 -38.28
CA ILE A 86 40.49 -26.15 -38.55
C ILE A 86 40.10 -25.46 -37.24
N ARG A 87 39.28 -26.13 -36.42
CA ARG A 87 38.90 -25.66 -35.09
C ARG A 87 40.10 -25.31 -34.22
N ASN A 88 41.07 -26.22 -34.09
CA ASN A 88 42.24 -25.99 -33.24
C ASN A 88 43.13 -24.85 -33.77
N ALA A 89 43.28 -24.74 -35.09
CA ALA A 89 44.04 -23.65 -35.71
C ALA A 89 43.38 -22.28 -35.49
N LEU A 90 42.06 -22.18 -35.68
CA LEU A 90 41.31 -20.95 -35.43
C LEU A 90 41.24 -20.59 -33.95
N LEU A 91 41.12 -21.58 -33.04
CA LEU A 91 41.16 -21.31 -31.60
C LEU A 91 42.52 -20.73 -31.18
N HIS A 92 43.63 -21.28 -31.65
CA HIS A 92 44.97 -20.74 -31.39
C HIS A 92 45.14 -19.33 -31.97
N TRP A 93 44.58 -19.06 -33.15
CA TRP A 93 44.56 -17.71 -33.73
C TRP A 93 43.74 -16.74 -32.86
N THR A 94 42.52 -17.10 -32.48
CA THR A 94 41.65 -16.28 -31.63
C THR A 94 42.26 -16.02 -30.25
N ASP A 95 42.91 -17.03 -29.66
CA ASP A 95 43.65 -16.90 -28.41
C ASP A 95 44.75 -15.84 -28.52
N ARG A 96 45.60 -15.95 -29.56
CA ARG A 96 46.67 -14.99 -29.85
C ARG A 96 46.14 -13.57 -30.09
N GLU A 97 45.08 -13.43 -30.88
CA GLU A 97 44.51 -12.13 -31.23
C GLU A 97 43.81 -11.45 -30.04
N LEU A 98 43.09 -12.21 -29.20
CA LEU A 98 42.53 -11.68 -27.95
C LEU A 98 43.62 -11.22 -26.99
N HIS A 99 44.75 -11.93 -26.95
CA HIS A 99 45.93 -11.50 -26.20
C HIS A 99 46.53 -10.18 -26.71
N ILE A 100 46.66 -10.04 -28.04
CA ILE A 100 47.11 -8.78 -28.65
C ILE A 100 46.16 -7.64 -28.28
N CYS A 101 44.85 -7.84 -28.45
CA CYS A 101 43.84 -6.84 -28.14
C CYS A 101 43.89 -6.43 -26.66
N PHE A 102 44.03 -7.41 -25.75
CA PHE A 102 44.16 -7.17 -24.32
C PHE A 102 45.42 -6.36 -24.00
N SER A 103 46.55 -6.69 -24.61
CA SER A 103 47.82 -5.97 -24.41
C SER A 103 47.77 -4.53 -24.91
N GLN A 104 47.12 -4.28 -26.05
CA GLN A 104 46.97 -2.93 -26.61
C GLN A 104 46.06 -2.05 -25.77
N LEU A 105 44.98 -2.62 -25.21
CA LEU A 105 44.08 -1.92 -24.29
C LEU A 105 44.78 -1.53 -22.97
N LEU A 106 45.71 -2.35 -22.49
CA LEU A 106 46.51 -2.05 -21.29
C LEU A 106 47.58 -0.97 -21.49
N ARG A 107 48.07 -0.76 -22.71
CA ARG A 107 49.10 0.25 -23.04
C ARG A 107 48.54 1.66 -23.24
N GLN A 108 47.22 1.82 -23.33
CA GLN A 108 46.62 3.14 -23.52
C GLN A 108 46.93 4.05 -22.32
N PRO A 109 47.29 5.33 -22.55
CA PRO A 109 47.96 6.20 -21.57
C PRO A 109 47.12 6.60 -20.34
N GLU A 110 45.92 6.07 -20.20
CA GLU A 110 45.12 6.20 -19.00
C GLU A 110 44.52 4.82 -18.65
N ASN A 111 44.73 4.37 -17.41
CA ASN A 111 44.07 3.21 -16.80
C ASN A 111 42.52 3.39 -16.67
N SER A 112 41.89 4.19 -17.55
CA SER A 112 40.47 4.56 -17.57
C SER A 112 39.58 3.54 -18.30
N GLU A 113 40.17 2.62 -19.06
CA GLU A 113 39.44 1.59 -19.82
C GLU A 113 39.08 0.33 -19.02
N PHE A 114 39.48 0.25 -17.75
CA PHE A 114 39.07 -0.82 -16.82
C PHE A 114 38.51 -0.24 -15.52
N VAL A 115 37.33 -0.70 -15.12
CA VAL A 115 36.65 -0.30 -13.87
C VAL A 115 37.31 -0.96 -12.65
N VAL A 116 37.86 -2.15 -12.83
CA VAL A 116 38.60 -2.88 -11.81
C VAL A 116 40.06 -2.98 -12.25
N PRO A 117 41.06 -2.67 -11.39
CA PRO A 117 42.46 -2.87 -11.73
C PRO A 117 42.72 -4.31 -12.18
N VAL A 118 43.31 -4.49 -13.36
CA VAL A 118 43.52 -5.81 -13.99
C VAL A 118 44.33 -6.76 -13.10
N GLU A 119 45.30 -6.22 -12.37
CA GLU A 119 46.11 -6.93 -11.36
C GLU A 119 45.27 -7.54 -10.22
N LYS A 120 44.07 -7.01 -9.97
CA LYS A 120 43.15 -7.56 -8.96
C LYS A 120 42.25 -8.64 -9.52
N VAL A 121 41.99 -8.66 -10.83
CA VAL A 121 41.06 -9.59 -11.49
C VAL A 121 41.74 -10.90 -11.86
N LEU A 122 43.02 -10.85 -12.23
CA LEU A 122 43.83 -12.03 -12.59
C LEU A 122 44.66 -12.49 -11.38
N ILE A 123 44.70 -13.80 -11.09
CA ILE A 123 45.65 -14.34 -10.12
C ILE A 123 47.01 -14.30 -10.81
N VAL A 124 47.97 -13.67 -10.16
CA VAL A 124 49.34 -13.52 -10.67
C VAL A 124 50.02 -14.88 -10.72
N ASP A 125 49.89 -15.56 -11.85
CA ASP A 125 50.83 -16.54 -12.39
C ASP A 125 51.36 -15.96 -13.74
N PRO A 126 52.38 -16.52 -14.44
CA PRO A 126 53.38 -15.77 -15.23
C PRO A 126 52.86 -15.15 -16.55
N PHE A 127 51.56 -15.01 -16.73
CA PHE A 127 50.94 -14.27 -17.83
C PHE A 127 51.35 -12.81 -17.87
N VAL A 128 51.64 -12.21 -16.71
CA VAL A 128 52.19 -10.85 -16.62
C VAL A 128 53.71 -10.80 -16.92
N SER A 129 54.44 -11.92 -16.88
CA SER A 129 55.88 -11.92 -17.16
C SER A 129 56.24 -12.13 -18.63
N HIS A 130 55.28 -12.57 -19.45
CA HIS A 130 55.41 -12.72 -20.91
C HIS A 130 54.69 -11.59 -21.69
N TYR A 131 54.39 -10.47 -21.02
CA TYR A 131 54.06 -9.22 -21.73
C TYR A 131 55.23 -8.88 -22.65
N ASP A 132 55.04 -9.08 -23.95
CA ASP A 132 55.89 -8.47 -24.94
C ASP A 132 55.29 -7.08 -25.25
N PRO A 133 55.90 -5.98 -24.78
CA PRO A 133 55.43 -4.63 -25.05
C PRO A 133 55.53 -4.25 -26.54
N GLU A 134 56.11 -5.09 -27.40
CA GLU A 134 56.25 -4.84 -28.84
C GLU A 134 55.27 -5.65 -29.72
N LEU A 135 54.36 -6.42 -29.12
CA LEU A 135 53.43 -7.27 -29.88
C LEU A 135 52.29 -6.44 -30.53
N GLY A 136 52.34 -6.28 -31.86
CA GLY A 136 51.28 -5.72 -32.72
C GLY A 136 51.40 -4.21 -33.03
N VAL A 137 50.81 -3.78 -34.15
CA VAL A 137 50.68 -2.34 -34.52
C VAL A 137 49.52 -1.74 -33.72
N ASP A 138 49.74 -0.61 -33.04
CA ASP A 138 48.71 0.07 -32.26
C ASP A 138 47.51 0.47 -33.15
N ARG A 139 46.36 -0.18 -32.92
CA ARG A 139 45.08 0.14 -33.57
C ARG A 139 44.46 1.39 -32.92
N GLN A 140 43.62 2.10 -33.67
CA GLN A 140 42.79 3.16 -33.07
C GLN A 140 41.82 2.55 -32.06
N LEU A 141 41.46 3.30 -31.00
CA LEU A 141 40.63 2.78 -29.90
C LEU A 141 39.29 2.19 -30.39
N ASP A 142 38.59 2.87 -31.30
CA ASP A 142 37.32 2.39 -31.86
C ASP A 142 37.48 1.11 -32.68
N GLU A 143 38.57 1.00 -33.44
CA GLU A 143 38.92 -0.19 -34.22
C GLU A 143 39.28 -1.36 -33.29
N LEU A 144 40.03 -1.09 -32.22
CA LEU A 144 40.40 -2.05 -31.20
C LEU A 144 39.19 -2.59 -30.44
N VAL A 145 38.25 -1.72 -30.06
CA VAL A 145 36.97 -2.10 -29.41
C VAL A 145 36.14 -3.02 -30.30
N ASN A 146 35.92 -2.62 -31.57
CA ASN A 146 35.12 -3.40 -32.50
C ASN A 146 35.76 -4.76 -32.80
N THR A 147 37.08 -4.78 -32.99
CA THR A 147 37.83 -6.02 -33.24
C THR A 147 37.81 -6.96 -32.02
N THR A 148 37.92 -6.41 -30.80
CA THR A 148 37.81 -7.19 -29.56
C THR A 148 36.43 -7.84 -29.42
N ILE A 149 35.35 -7.08 -29.71
CA ILE A 149 33.97 -7.60 -29.66
C ILE A 149 33.78 -8.71 -30.69
N LEU A 150 34.31 -8.54 -31.90
CA LEU A 150 34.22 -9.52 -32.98
C LEU A 150 34.87 -10.85 -32.59
N TYR A 151 36.08 -10.81 -32.04
CA TYR A 151 36.80 -12.01 -31.61
C TYR A 151 36.14 -12.71 -30.41
N LEU A 152 35.62 -11.94 -29.45
CA LEU A 152 34.80 -12.50 -28.36
C LEU A 152 33.51 -13.14 -28.89
N SER A 153 32.85 -12.51 -29.85
CA SER A 153 31.65 -13.05 -30.51
C SER A 153 31.92 -14.38 -31.22
N PHE A 154 33.04 -14.49 -31.93
CA PHE A 154 33.47 -15.74 -32.54
C PHE A 154 33.76 -16.82 -31.49
N ALA A 155 34.50 -16.50 -30.42
CA ALA A 155 34.76 -17.42 -29.31
C ALA A 155 33.45 -17.92 -28.65
N LYS A 156 32.47 -17.03 -28.45
CA LYS A 156 31.12 -17.36 -27.95
C LYS A 156 30.41 -18.36 -28.87
N GLN A 157 30.42 -18.15 -30.18
CA GLN A 157 29.80 -19.07 -31.14
C GLN A 157 30.48 -20.44 -31.14
N LEU A 158 31.80 -20.45 -31.03
CA LEU A 158 32.58 -21.68 -30.93
C LEU A 158 32.21 -22.48 -29.67
N PHE A 159 32.15 -21.83 -28.52
CA PHE A 159 31.78 -22.50 -27.27
C PHE A 159 30.35 -23.05 -27.33
N ARG A 160 29.38 -22.32 -27.88
CA ARG A 160 27.98 -22.80 -27.99
C ARG A 160 27.76 -23.98 -28.93
N SER A 161 28.75 -24.30 -29.77
CA SER A 161 28.59 -25.33 -30.80
C SER A 161 28.60 -26.75 -30.20
N PRO A 162 27.73 -27.68 -30.68
CA PRO A 162 27.66 -29.04 -30.17
C PRO A 162 28.84 -29.87 -30.67
N ILE A 163 29.98 -29.77 -29.99
CA ILE A 163 31.20 -30.49 -30.32
C ILE A 163 31.11 -31.90 -29.72
N LEU A 164 31.05 -32.92 -30.58
CA LEU A 164 30.98 -34.34 -30.20
C LEU A 164 32.36 -34.96 -29.89
N ASP A 165 33.43 -34.20 -30.13
CA ASP A 165 34.82 -34.65 -30.05
C ASP A 165 35.46 -34.25 -28.72
N LYS A 166 35.70 -35.24 -27.84
CA LYS A 166 36.32 -35.06 -26.52
C LYS A 166 37.79 -34.62 -26.55
N SER A 167 38.42 -34.56 -27.72
CA SER A 167 39.79 -34.05 -27.89
C SER A 167 39.88 -32.52 -27.98
N PHE A 168 38.74 -31.82 -27.96
CA PHE A 168 38.73 -30.35 -27.92
C PHE A 168 39.32 -29.87 -26.58
N VAL A 169 40.42 -29.12 -26.66
CA VAL A 169 41.15 -28.59 -25.52
C VAL A 169 41.07 -27.06 -25.55
N VAL A 170 40.55 -26.43 -24.51
CA VAL A 170 40.56 -24.97 -24.36
C VAL A 170 41.75 -24.57 -23.47
N SER A 171 42.54 -23.62 -23.97
CA SER A 171 43.72 -23.09 -23.26
C SER A 171 43.30 -22.23 -22.05
N SER A 172 44.10 -22.23 -20.97
CA SER A 172 43.95 -21.24 -19.89
C SER A 172 44.06 -19.77 -20.36
N PRO A 173 44.99 -19.40 -21.28
CA PRO A 173 45.17 -18.02 -21.72
C PRO A 173 43.89 -17.30 -22.21
N ILE A 174 43.10 -17.94 -23.08
CA ILE A 174 41.87 -17.35 -23.63
C ILE A 174 40.84 -17.04 -22.55
N VAL A 175 40.75 -17.88 -21.51
CA VAL A 175 39.84 -17.68 -20.37
C VAL A 175 40.31 -16.53 -19.47
N CYS A 176 41.62 -16.42 -19.25
CA CYS A 176 42.21 -15.28 -18.54
C CYS A 176 41.96 -13.95 -19.26
N ALA A 177 42.09 -13.92 -20.59
CA ALA A 177 41.77 -12.72 -21.38
C ALA A 177 40.29 -12.33 -21.22
N ILE A 178 39.37 -13.29 -21.26
CA ILE A 178 37.94 -13.06 -21.01
C ILE A 178 37.70 -12.47 -19.61
N PHE A 179 38.37 -12.96 -18.57
CA PHE A 179 38.28 -12.38 -17.22
C PHE A 179 38.76 -10.94 -17.16
N GLY A 180 39.85 -10.62 -17.85
CA GLY A 180 40.34 -9.24 -17.97
C GLY A 180 39.32 -8.32 -18.64
N PHE A 181 38.72 -8.76 -19.75
CA PHE A 181 37.73 -7.97 -20.51
C PHE A 181 36.41 -7.72 -19.76
N LEU A 182 36.03 -8.60 -18.81
CA LEU A 182 34.87 -8.38 -17.95
C LEU A 182 34.97 -7.11 -17.09
N ALA A 183 36.20 -6.70 -16.78
CA ALA A 183 36.48 -5.49 -16.01
C ALA A 183 36.58 -4.22 -16.87
N SER A 184 36.36 -4.30 -18.19
CA SER A 184 36.45 -3.13 -19.07
C SER A 184 35.40 -2.06 -18.74
N SER A 185 35.74 -0.78 -18.92
CA SER A 185 34.85 0.37 -18.78
C SER A 185 33.91 0.51 -19.98
N ASN A 186 34.29 -0.06 -21.14
CA ASN A 186 33.46 -0.16 -22.33
C ASN A 186 32.38 -1.23 -22.15
N ALA A 187 31.11 -0.80 -22.22
CA ALA A 187 29.96 -1.69 -22.02
C ALA A 187 29.83 -2.79 -23.09
N GLY A 188 30.30 -2.54 -24.33
CA GLY A 188 30.27 -3.51 -25.42
C GLY A 188 31.25 -4.66 -25.20
N ILE A 189 32.49 -4.34 -24.83
CA ILE A 189 33.52 -5.33 -24.49
C ILE A 189 33.08 -6.15 -23.28
N ALA A 190 32.64 -5.49 -22.20
CA ALA A 190 32.21 -6.18 -20.98
C ALA A 190 31.00 -7.11 -21.22
N ALA A 191 30.04 -6.69 -22.06
CA ALA A 191 28.90 -7.53 -22.44
C ALA A 191 29.30 -8.72 -23.31
N ALA A 192 30.16 -8.51 -24.31
CA ALA A 192 30.68 -9.58 -25.16
C ALA A 192 31.50 -10.60 -24.34
N ALA A 193 32.36 -10.13 -23.43
CA ALA A 193 33.14 -10.97 -22.52
C ALA A 193 32.24 -11.79 -21.58
N LYS A 194 31.19 -11.18 -21.02
CA LYS A 194 30.18 -11.88 -20.22
C LYS A 194 29.52 -13.00 -21.00
N ASP A 195 28.99 -12.70 -22.18
CA ASP A 195 28.30 -13.70 -23.00
C ASP A 195 29.22 -14.86 -23.41
N THR A 196 30.49 -14.55 -23.69
CA THR A 196 31.52 -15.53 -24.03
C THR A 196 31.84 -16.42 -22.83
N LEU A 197 32.01 -15.85 -21.64
CA LEU A 197 32.24 -16.62 -20.41
C LEU A 197 31.04 -17.52 -20.08
N LEU A 198 29.80 -17.03 -20.23
CA LEU A 198 28.61 -17.84 -19.98
C LEU A 198 28.49 -19.00 -20.98
N ALA A 199 28.85 -18.78 -22.24
CA ALA A 199 28.93 -19.84 -23.24
C ALA A 199 30.01 -20.88 -22.91
N PHE A 200 31.18 -20.43 -22.45
CA PHE A 200 32.25 -21.30 -21.96
C PHE A 200 31.78 -22.16 -20.79
N LEU A 201 31.18 -21.56 -19.75
CA LEU A 201 30.71 -22.28 -18.55
C LEU A 201 29.61 -23.31 -18.87
N ALA A 202 28.65 -22.97 -19.73
CA ALA A 202 27.59 -23.89 -20.15
C ALA A 202 28.16 -25.13 -20.87
N SER A 203 29.16 -24.91 -21.71
CA SER A 203 29.79 -25.95 -22.53
C SER A 203 30.76 -26.80 -21.71
N PHE A 204 31.45 -26.17 -20.76
CA PHE A 204 32.27 -26.84 -19.75
C PHE A 204 31.41 -27.79 -18.89
N LYS A 205 30.22 -27.34 -18.46
CA LYS A 205 29.25 -28.19 -17.74
C LYS A 205 28.80 -29.39 -18.58
N ALA A 206 28.45 -29.16 -19.84
CA ALA A 206 28.01 -30.22 -20.75
C ALA A 206 29.12 -31.22 -21.12
N GLY A 207 30.36 -31.00 -20.68
CA GLY A 207 31.50 -31.88 -20.95
C GLY A 207 31.92 -31.90 -22.43
N THR A 208 31.62 -30.85 -23.19
CA THR A 208 31.91 -30.77 -24.63
C THR A 208 33.39 -30.58 -24.95
N PHE A 209 34.20 -30.18 -23.96
CA PHE A 209 35.64 -30.00 -24.09
C PHE A 209 36.40 -30.30 -22.79
N THR A 210 37.70 -30.49 -22.93
CA THR A 210 38.65 -30.56 -21.82
C THR A 210 39.34 -29.22 -21.64
N PHE A 211 39.42 -28.72 -20.41
CA PHE A 211 40.14 -27.50 -20.11
C PHE A 211 41.60 -27.86 -19.77
N SER A 212 42.57 -27.39 -20.55
CA SER A 212 43.97 -27.71 -20.28
C SER A 212 44.46 -26.94 -19.06
N HIS A 213 44.56 -27.64 -17.93
CA HIS A 213 45.33 -27.18 -16.79
C HIS A 213 46.83 -27.20 -17.10
N TYR A 214 47.56 -26.22 -16.60
CA TYR A 214 48.96 -26.42 -16.22
C TYR A 214 49.00 -27.46 -15.08
N LYS A 215 48.88 -28.75 -15.38
CA LYS A 215 49.23 -29.97 -14.59
C LYS A 215 49.18 -30.02 -13.03
N THR A 216 48.79 -29.02 -12.25
CA THR A 216 49.06 -28.96 -10.80
C THR A 216 47.91 -28.53 -9.88
N ASP A 217 46.85 -27.86 -10.34
CA ASP A 217 45.71 -27.50 -9.47
C ASP A 217 44.33 -27.54 -10.17
N PRO A 218 43.42 -28.48 -9.81
CA PRO A 218 42.06 -28.56 -10.36
C PRO A 218 41.12 -27.43 -9.88
N ASP A 219 41.49 -26.68 -8.84
CA ASP A 219 40.64 -25.66 -8.22
C ASP A 219 40.88 -24.22 -8.74
N GLU A 220 41.83 -24.05 -9.67
CA GLU A 220 42.28 -22.75 -10.14
C GLU A 220 41.16 -21.91 -10.78
N LEU A 221 40.28 -22.54 -11.57
CA LEU A 221 39.14 -21.87 -12.21
C LEU A 221 38.13 -21.35 -11.17
N ASP A 222 37.85 -22.12 -10.11
CA ASP A 222 36.94 -21.73 -9.03
C ASP A 222 37.49 -20.52 -8.26
N ARG A 223 38.81 -20.45 -8.01
CA ARG A 223 39.46 -19.30 -7.37
C ARG A 223 39.36 -18.03 -8.22
N HIS A 224 39.62 -18.13 -9.52
CA HIS A 224 39.50 -17.01 -10.45
C HIS A 224 38.07 -16.50 -10.59
N LEU A 225 37.09 -17.40 -10.71
CA LEU A 225 35.66 -17.04 -10.77
C LEU A 225 35.23 -16.29 -9.51
N TRP A 226 35.56 -16.80 -8.32
CA TRP A 226 35.19 -16.12 -7.07
C TRP A 226 35.88 -14.77 -6.88
N GLN A 227 37.16 -14.65 -7.25
CA GLN A 227 37.87 -13.38 -7.21
C GLN A 227 37.27 -12.35 -8.19
N CYS A 228 36.94 -12.78 -9.42
CA CYS A 228 36.25 -11.95 -10.39
C CYS A 228 34.89 -11.46 -9.86
N ILE A 229 34.07 -12.34 -9.30
CA ILE A 229 32.77 -12.00 -8.71
C ILE A 229 32.92 -10.94 -7.60
N ARG A 230 33.81 -11.17 -6.63
CA ARG A 230 34.03 -10.21 -5.51
C ARG A 230 34.47 -8.85 -6.02
N ASN A 231 35.45 -8.81 -6.92
CA ASN A 231 35.98 -7.55 -7.41
C ASN A 231 34.94 -6.77 -8.23
N LEU A 232 34.12 -7.46 -9.04
CA LEU A 232 33.03 -6.81 -9.77
C LEU A 232 31.98 -6.25 -8.81
N ILE A 233 31.73 -6.88 -7.66
CA ILE A 233 30.80 -6.37 -6.64
C ILE A 233 31.39 -5.18 -5.87
N ASP A 234 32.65 -5.26 -5.44
CA ASP A 234 33.32 -4.26 -4.59
C ASP A 234 33.69 -2.96 -5.33
N TYR A 235 34.20 -3.07 -6.55
CA TYR A 235 34.80 -1.94 -7.27
C TYR A 235 33.84 -1.26 -8.26
N SER A 236 32.64 -1.82 -8.50
CA SER A 236 31.70 -1.22 -9.45
C SER A 236 30.66 -0.31 -8.79
N GLY A 237 30.71 0.98 -9.13
CA GLY A 237 29.62 1.92 -8.84
C GLY A 237 28.41 1.76 -9.78
N LYS A 238 28.57 1.09 -10.93
CA LYS A 238 27.51 0.88 -11.93
C LYS A 238 26.77 -0.44 -11.68
N SER A 239 25.43 -0.40 -11.76
CA SER A 239 24.55 -1.57 -11.53
C SER A 239 24.78 -2.73 -12.52
N SER A 240 25.19 -2.45 -13.75
CA SER A 240 25.41 -3.47 -14.80
C SER A 240 26.47 -4.52 -14.42
N TYR A 241 27.57 -4.10 -13.80
CA TYR A 241 28.64 -5.02 -13.39
C TYR A 241 28.23 -5.90 -12.21
N LYS A 242 27.43 -5.37 -11.27
CA LYS A 242 26.82 -6.17 -10.20
C LYS A 242 25.90 -7.25 -10.76
N THR A 243 25.05 -6.91 -11.73
CA THR A 243 24.20 -7.89 -12.42
C THR A 243 25.03 -8.96 -13.13
N THR A 244 26.12 -8.57 -13.79
CA THR A 244 27.08 -9.50 -14.41
C THR A 244 27.71 -10.43 -13.37
N ALA A 245 28.19 -9.91 -12.25
CA ALA A 245 28.78 -10.69 -11.16
C ALA A 245 27.79 -11.72 -10.61
N TYR A 246 26.54 -11.32 -10.32
CA TYR A 246 25.50 -12.23 -9.83
C TYR A 246 25.13 -13.31 -10.86
N THR A 247 25.12 -12.97 -12.15
CA THR A 247 24.86 -13.95 -13.22
C THR A 247 25.98 -14.99 -13.32
N ILE A 248 27.24 -14.53 -13.26
CA ILE A 248 28.42 -15.41 -13.23
C ILE A 248 28.39 -16.30 -11.98
N TRP A 249 28.05 -15.74 -10.82
CA TRP A 249 27.92 -16.48 -9.57
C TRP A 249 26.89 -17.60 -9.66
N LEU A 250 25.71 -17.33 -10.22
CA LEU A 250 24.69 -18.37 -10.41
C LEU A 250 25.19 -19.51 -11.32
N ARG A 251 25.81 -19.17 -12.46
CA ARG A 251 26.33 -20.18 -13.40
C ARG A 251 27.52 -20.96 -12.87
N TRP A 252 28.35 -20.32 -12.05
CA TRP A 252 29.44 -20.98 -11.34
C TRP A 252 28.91 -22.06 -10.38
N LEU A 253 27.80 -21.80 -9.68
CA LEU A 253 27.16 -22.79 -8.81
C LEU A 253 26.49 -23.93 -9.59
N ASP A 254 26.12 -23.72 -10.85
CA ASP A 254 25.50 -24.75 -11.71
C ASP A 254 26.51 -25.79 -12.25
N LEU A 255 27.83 -25.61 -12.05
CA LEU A 255 28.86 -26.54 -12.54
C LEU A 255 28.88 -27.85 -11.71
N ASP A 256 28.97 -29.01 -12.36
CA ASP A 256 28.84 -30.33 -11.72
C ASP A 256 30.07 -30.77 -10.88
N SER A 257 31.18 -30.03 -10.90
CA SER A 257 32.39 -30.41 -10.16
C SER A 257 32.29 -30.07 -8.66
N HIS A 258 32.47 -31.05 -7.78
CA HIS A 258 32.60 -30.84 -6.33
C HIS A 258 34.01 -30.36 -5.94
N GLY A 259 34.52 -29.31 -6.59
CA GLY A 259 35.85 -28.76 -6.31
C GLY A 259 36.01 -28.33 -4.85
N TYR A 260 37.16 -28.63 -4.25
CA TYR A 260 37.48 -28.31 -2.86
C TYR A 260 37.41 -26.79 -2.62
N SER A 261 37.78 -25.98 -3.61
CA SER A 261 37.75 -24.51 -3.53
C SER A 261 36.36 -23.88 -3.51
N ARG A 262 35.32 -24.53 -4.06
CA ARG A 262 33.93 -24.06 -3.90
C ARG A 262 33.43 -24.20 -2.47
N GLN A 263 33.80 -25.30 -1.82
CA GLN A 263 33.52 -25.52 -0.39
C GLN A 263 34.27 -24.51 0.48
N VAL A 264 35.52 -24.18 0.13
CA VAL A 264 36.31 -23.13 0.81
C VAL A 264 35.72 -21.72 0.59
N ALA A 265 35.10 -21.43 -0.54
CA ALA A 265 34.41 -20.16 -0.76
C ALA A 265 33.14 -20.03 0.09
N LEU A 266 32.34 -21.10 0.17
CA LEU A 266 31.15 -21.19 1.02
C LEU A 266 31.48 -21.09 2.53
N GLN A 267 32.70 -21.48 2.92
CA GLN A 267 33.25 -21.36 4.27
C GLN A 267 33.65 -19.93 4.67
N LYS A 268 33.83 -19.01 3.71
CA LYS A 268 34.42 -17.70 3.97
C LYS A 268 33.35 -16.65 4.25
N ASP A 269 33.50 -15.99 5.39
CA ASP A 269 32.67 -14.89 5.91
C ASP A 269 32.20 -13.81 4.89
N PRO A 270 33.01 -13.34 3.91
CA PRO A 270 32.53 -12.39 2.90
C PRO A 270 31.45 -12.94 1.95
N TYR A 271 31.38 -14.25 1.70
CA TYR A 271 30.44 -14.85 0.73
C TYR A 271 28.98 -14.52 1.08
N TRP A 272 28.58 -14.81 2.31
CA TRP A 272 27.22 -14.61 2.81
C TRP A 272 26.91 -13.13 3.06
N LYS A 273 27.91 -12.33 3.45
CA LYS A 273 27.76 -10.88 3.65
C LYS A 273 27.36 -10.14 2.37
N TYR A 274 27.91 -10.52 1.20
CA TYR A 274 27.50 -9.92 -0.08
C TYR A 274 26.02 -10.20 -0.41
N MET A 275 25.55 -11.41 -0.13
CA MET A 275 24.16 -11.80 -0.37
C MET A 275 23.21 -11.03 0.53
N LEU A 276 23.51 -10.98 1.84
CA LEU A 276 22.74 -10.21 2.82
C LEU A 276 22.70 -8.72 2.45
N ALA A 277 23.81 -8.13 2.05
CA ALA A 277 23.87 -6.74 1.62
C ALA A 277 23.00 -6.45 0.37
N THR A 278 22.95 -7.39 -0.59
CA THR A 278 22.10 -7.23 -1.78
C THR A 278 20.61 -7.47 -1.50
N LEU A 279 20.27 -8.35 -0.57
CA LEU A 279 18.88 -8.54 -0.14
C LEU A 279 18.40 -7.45 0.84
N GLY A 280 19.29 -6.75 1.53
CA GLY A 280 18.99 -5.65 2.46
C GLY A 280 18.92 -4.24 1.80
N GLN A 281 18.78 -3.20 2.64
CA GLN A 281 18.57 -1.81 2.20
C GLN A 281 19.82 -1.12 1.61
N SER A 282 21.02 -1.64 1.84
CA SER A 282 22.27 -1.04 1.36
C SER A 282 22.45 -1.10 -0.16
N SER A 283 21.61 -1.87 -0.86
CA SER A 283 21.48 -1.79 -2.31
C SER A 283 20.24 -0.97 -2.69
N GLN A 284 20.43 0.12 -3.43
CA GLN A 284 19.44 0.62 -4.40
C GLN A 284 19.30 -0.41 -5.56
N GLY A 285 19.11 -1.68 -5.18
CA GLY A 285 19.33 -2.84 -6.02
C GLY A 285 18.21 -3.01 -7.03
N ASP A 286 18.63 -3.34 -8.24
CA ASP A 286 17.75 -3.81 -9.30
C ASP A 286 16.96 -5.04 -8.80
N THR A 287 15.67 -5.10 -9.14
CA THR A 287 14.80 -6.24 -8.77
C THR A 287 15.37 -7.55 -9.34
N GLU A 288 16.03 -7.48 -10.49
CA GLU A 288 16.68 -8.64 -11.11
C GLU A 288 17.87 -9.16 -10.30
N GLN A 289 18.68 -8.27 -9.69
CA GLN A 289 19.80 -8.69 -8.84
C GLN A 289 19.32 -9.46 -7.62
N ARG A 290 18.23 -9.00 -6.98
CA ARG A 290 17.62 -9.69 -5.83
C ARG A 290 17.09 -11.07 -6.22
N LYS A 291 16.43 -11.18 -7.39
CA LYS A 291 15.98 -12.49 -7.91
C LYS A 291 17.15 -13.44 -8.11
N ILE A 292 18.22 -13.01 -8.79
CA ILE A 292 19.39 -13.85 -9.02
C ILE A 292 20.04 -14.26 -7.69
N CYS A 293 20.18 -13.32 -6.75
CA CYS A 293 20.72 -13.58 -5.41
C CYS A 293 19.92 -14.67 -4.65
N LEU A 294 18.59 -14.67 -4.73
CA LEU A 294 17.76 -15.72 -4.11
C LEU A 294 17.97 -17.10 -4.76
N HIS A 295 18.27 -17.16 -6.05
CA HIS A 295 18.60 -18.42 -6.73
C HIS A 295 19.99 -18.91 -6.33
N VAL A 296 20.96 -17.99 -6.23
CA VAL A 296 22.29 -18.27 -5.67
C VAL A 296 22.14 -18.83 -4.26
N LEU A 297 21.23 -18.29 -3.43
CA LEU A 297 20.95 -18.81 -2.09
C LEU A 297 20.40 -20.24 -2.12
N LYS A 298 19.35 -20.49 -2.91
CA LYS A 298 18.76 -21.82 -3.07
C LYS A 298 19.80 -22.86 -3.49
N LYS A 299 20.63 -22.54 -4.51
CA LYS A 299 21.69 -23.43 -5.00
C LYS A 299 22.82 -23.61 -3.99
N SER A 300 23.27 -22.54 -3.32
CA SER A 300 24.34 -22.61 -2.31
C SER A 300 23.97 -23.56 -1.16
N ILE A 301 22.71 -23.52 -0.71
CA ILE A 301 22.20 -24.39 0.35
C ILE A 301 22.07 -25.84 -0.15
N SER A 302 21.57 -26.06 -1.37
CA SER A 302 21.49 -27.39 -1.98
C SER A 302 22.87 -28.05 -2.17
N ILE A 303 23.91 -27.28 -2.49
CA ILE A 303 25.28 -27.80 -2.62
C ILE A 303 25.85 -28.18 -1.25
N SER A 304 25.42 -27.48 -0.21
CA SER A 304 25.96 -27.61 1.14
C SER A 304 25.25 -28.67 2.00
N ARG A 305 24.41 -29.52 1.39
CA ARG A 305 23.57 -30.56 2.02
C ARG A 305 24.28 -31.46 3.05
N ASN A 306 25.61 -31.61 2.95
CA ASN A 306 26.37 -32.53 3.78
C ASN A 306 27.11 -31.89 4.96
N ASN A 307 27.26 -30.55 5.08
CA ASN A 307 28.22 -29.98 6.06
C ASN A 307 27.93 -28.57 6.64
N ILE A 308 26.73 -27.97 6.53
CA ILE A 308 26.47 -26.66 7.19
C ILE A 308 25.87 -26.83 8.59
N ARG A 309 26.51 -26.23 9.61
CA ARG A 309 25.81 -25.83 10.85
C ARG A 309 25.00 -24.58 10.54
N ALA A 310 23.68 -24.74 10.45
CA ALA A 310 22.74 -23.68 10.05
C ALA A 310 22.78 -22.41 10.94
N ASN A 311 23.31 -22.51 12.16
CA ASN A 311 23.29 -21.40 13.12
C ASN A 311 24.41 -20.37 12.91
N ASP A 312 25.59 -20.79 12.43
CA ASP A 312 26.79 -19.91 12.41
C ASP A 312 27.31 -19.61 10.99
N MET A 313 26.73 -20.24 9.95
CA MET A 313 27.19 -20.11 8.56
C MET A 313 28.71 -20.37 8.35
N GLU A 314 29.34 -21.07 9.30
CA GLU A 314 30.70 -21.61 9.22
C GLU A 314 30.64 -23.14 9.03
N LEU A 315 31.40 -23.66 8.06
CA LEU A 315 31.49 -25.10 7.79
C LEU A 315 32.40 -25.75 8.83
N THR A 316 31.86 -26.62 9.68
CA THR A 316 32.67 -27.52 10.52
C THR A 316 32.63 -28.92 9.92
N LEU A 317 33.78 -29.42 9.49
CA LEU A 317 33.96 -30.80 9.05
C LEU A 317 34.02 -31.71 10.29
N ASP A 318 32.88 -31.96 10.94
CA ASP A 318 32.80 -33.05 11.92
C ASP A 318 31.40 -33.69 12.00
N GLN A 319 31.37 -34.94 11.52
CA GLN A 319 30.56 -36.11 11.85
C GLN A 319 29.06 -36.19 11.48
N GLU A 320 28.81 -37.21 10.65
CA GLU A 320 27.67 -38.12 10.46
C GLU A 320 26.25 -37.56 10.30
N ASP A 321 25.66 -37.95 9.16
CA ASP A 321 24.26 -37.86 8.73
C ASP A 321 23.24 -37.63 9.86
N LYS A 322 22.74 -36.39 9.97
CA LYS A 322 21.52 -36.08 10.71
C LYS A 322 20.38 -35.70 9.76
N PRO A 323 19.12 -36.10 10.05
CA PRO A 323 17.90 -35.73 9.30
C PRO A 323 17.56 -34.22 9.27
N GLY A 324 18.45 -33.35 9.77
CA GLY A 324 18.27 -31.89 9.80
C GLY A 324 18.60 -31.16 8.50
N SER A 325 19.35 -31.75 7.56
CA SER A 325 19.76 -31.06 6.32
C SER A 325 18.59 -30.80 5.36
N VAL A 326 17.68 -31.77 5.21
CA VAL A 326 16.46 -31.65 4.38
C VAL A 326 15.50 -30.61 4.96
N ILE A 327 15.38 -30.55 6.30
CA ILE A 327 14.55 -29.57 6.99
C ILE A 327 15.08 -28.16 6.76
N THR A 328 16.40 -27.94 6.93
CA THR A 328 17.04 -26.64 6.68
C THR A 328 16.84 -26.16 5.24
N GLU A 329 17.05 -27.04 4.25
CA GLU A 329 16.82 -26.69 2.84
C GLU A 329 15.37 -26.28 2.57
N SER A 330 14.40 -27.02 3.12
CA SER A 330 12.97 -26.69 2.99
C SER A 330 12.61 -25.34 3.62
N GLN A 331 13.21 -25.01 4.77
CA GLN A 331 12.96 -23.74 5.45
C GLN A 331 13.56 -22.55 4.71
N TYR A 332 14.77 -22.67 4.16
CA TYR A 332 15.36 -21.61 3.33
C TYR A 332 14.65 -21.46 1.98
N ALA A 333 14.16 -22.55 1.38
CA ALA A 333 13.31 -22.47 0.18
C ALA A 333 11.99 -21.72 0.48
N ARG A 334 11.40 -21.96 1.65
CA ARG A 334 10.23 -21.20 2.14
C ARG A 334 10.57 -19.74 2.37
N PHE A 335 11.70 -19.42 3.01
CA PHE A 335 12.19 -18.04 3.16
C PHE A 335 12.29 -17.31 1.81
N CYS A 336 12.90 -17.93 0.79
CA CYS A 336 13.00 -17.31 -0.53
C CYS A 336 11.62 -17.03 -1.15
N THR A 337 10.64 -17.92 -0.95
CA THR A 337 9.26 -17.74 -1.42
C THR A 337 8.59 -16.56 -0.71
N VAL A 338 8.77 -16.44 0.60
CA VAL A 338 8.27 -15.30 1.40
C VAL A 338 8.92 -13.99 0.95
N TYR A 339 10.24 -13.98 0.73
CA TYR A 339 10.96 -12.82 0.22
C TYR A 339 10.46 -12.41 -1.17
N GLU A 340 10.32 -13.37 -2.09
CA GLU A 340 9.78 -13.14 -3.44
C GLU A 340 8.36 -12.55 -3.37
N THR A 341 7.51 -13.07 -2.50
CA THR A 341 6.11 -12.60 -2.37
C THR A 341 6.04 -11.18 -1.82
N ILE A 342 6.77 -10.91 -0.74
CA ILE A 342 6.68 -9.65 0.01
C ILE A 342 7.46 -8.53 -0.67
N VAL A 343 8.73 -8.76 -1.02
CA VAL A 343 9.64 -7.71 -1.50
C VAL A 343 9.56 -7.52 -3.02
N ILE A 344 9.41 -8.62 -3.76
CA ILE A 344 9.41 -8.61 -5.24
C ILE A 344 7.99 -8.52 -5.79
N GLY A 345 7.06 -9.36 -5.32
CA GLY A 345 5.67 -9.43 -5.77
C GLY A 345 4.83 -8.24 -5.32
N ARG A 346 5.02 -7.78 -4.08
CA ARG A 346 4.40 -6.56 -3.50
C ARG A 346 2.86 -6.55 -3.51
N TYR A 347 2.20 -7.70 -3.61
CA TYR A 347 0.74 -7.80 -3.54
C TYR A 347 0.28 -8.04 -2.10
N LEU A 348 -0.55 -7.13 -1.57
CA LEU A 348 -0.97 -7.16 -0.16
C LEU A 348 -1.65 -8.49 0.24
N ASN A 349 -2.56 -9.00 -0.58
CA ASN A 349 -3.30 -10.23 -0.25
C ASN A 349 -2.36 -11.45 -0.15
N GLN A 350 -1.39 -11.57 -1.06
CA GLN A 350 -0.41 -12.67 -1.02
C GLN A 350 0.54 -12.53 0.16
N ALA A 351 0.95 -11.31 0.48
CA ALA A 351 1.80 -11.09 1.65
C ALA A 351 1.06 -11.39 2.98
N LEU A 352 -0.27 -11.14 3.04
CA LEU A 352 -1.09 -11.51 4.20
C LEU A 352 -1.16 -13.02 4.39
N GLU A 353 -1.12 -13.81 3.31
CA GLU A 353 -1.04 -15.27 3.38
C GLU A 353 0.30 -15.76 3.95
N CYS A 354 1.39 -15.01 3.76
CA CYS A 354 2.71 -15.32 4.31
C CYS A 354 2.89 -14.97 5.80
N VAL A 355 1.90 -14.42 6.50
CA VAL A 355 2.05 -14.00 7.92
C VAL A 355 2.46 -15.15 8.83
N GLN A 356 1.87 -16.34 8.64
CA GLN A 356 2.24 -17.53 9.41
C GLN A 356 3.68 -17.98 9.13
N ASP A 357 4.17 -17.78 7.90
CA ASP A 357 5.56 -18.07 7.54
C ASP A 357 6.52 -17.10 8.22
N LEU A 358 6.14 -15.83 8.30
CA LEU A 358 6.90 -14.80 9.00
C LEU A 358 6.97 -15.09 10.51
N ASP A 359 5.88 -15.50 11.14
CA ASP A 359 5.86 -15.91 12.56
C ASP A 359 6.81 -17.07 12.81
N HIS A 360 6.82 -18.08 11.92
CA HIS A 360 7.76 -19.18 11.99
C HIS A 360 9.21 -18.70 11.86
N LEU A 361 9.52 -17.80 10.91
CA LEU A 361 10.87 -17.22 10.77
C LEU A 361 11.28 -16.36 11.97
N ALA A 362 10.33 -15.75 12.68
CA ALA A 362 10.56 -14.98 13.90
C ALA A 362 10.72 -15.86 15.16
N SER A 363 10.20 -17.08 15.15
CA SER A 363 10.26 -18.04 16.26
C SER A 363 11.68 -18.56 16.59
N ALA A 364 11.82 -19.26 17.71
CA ALA A 364 13.06 -19.95 18.09
C ALA A 364 13.23 -21.32 17.38
N GLU A 365 12.21 -21.81 16.69
CA GLU A 365 12.19 -23.12 16.01
C GLU A 365 12.76 -23.07 14.58
N THR A 366 12.98 -21.85 14.07
CA THR A 366 13.57 -21.65 12.74
C THR A 366 15.04 -22.07 12.70
N MET A 367 15.43 -22.73 11.61
CA MET A 367 16.81 -23.01 11.23
C MET A 367 17.39 -21.89 10.35
N VAL A 368 16.59 -20.89 9.96
CA VAL A 368 17.03 -19.72 9.18
C VAL A 368 17.58 -18.65 10.12
N GLN A 369 18.84 -18.26 9.92
CA GLN A 369 19.51 -17.22 10.70
C GLN A 369 18.76 -15.88 10.63
N LYS A 370 18.65 -15.17 11.76
CA LYS A 370 17.83 -13.94 11.91
C LYS A 370 18.27 -12.80 11.01
N SER A 371 19.55 -12.72 10.64
CA SER A 371 20.09 -11.74 9.71
C SER A 371 19.34 -11.71 8.36
N TRP A 372 18.85 -12.87 7.89
CA TRP A 372 18.06 -12.95 6.65
C TRP A 372 16.65 -12.40 6.82
N LEU A 373 16.02 -12.63 7.98
CA LEU A 373 14.74 -12.00 8.33
C LEU A 373 14.91 -10.48 8.43
N PHE A 374 16.00 -10.00 9.04
CA PHE A 374 16.28 -8.58 9.13
C PHE A 374 16.50 -7.95 7.75
N ALA A 375 17.27 -8.60 6.86
CA ALA A 375 17.42 -8.13 5.48
C ALA A 375 16.09 -8.04 4.71
N LEU A 376 15.19 -9.02 4.92
CA LEU A 376 13.82 -8.97 4.39
C LEU A 376 13.05 -7.76 4.93
N LEU A 377 13.09 -7.55 6.26
CA LEU A 377 12.40 -6.45 6.93
C LEU A 377 12.94 -5.09 6.49
N GLU A 378 14.26 -4.91 6.43
CA GLU A 378 14.90 -3.72 5.89
C GLU A 378 14.36 -3.41 4.49
N SER A 379 14.48 -4.35 3.55
CA SER A 379 14.02 -4.14 2.17
C SER A 379 12.53 -3.83 2.09
N SER A 380 11.72 -4.45 2.95
CA SER A 380 10.27 -4.27 2.95
C SER A 380 9.81 -2.94 3.54
N LEU A 381 10.50 -2.41 4.56
CA LEU A 381 10.17 -1.14 5.22
C LEU A 381 10.77 0.09 4.49
N SER A 382 11.53 -0.13 3.42
CA SER A 382 12.10 0.91 2.57
C SER A 382 11.03 1.86 1.99
N PRO A 383 11.31 3.16 1.81
CA PRO A 383 10.38 4.11 1.19
C PRO A 383 10.00 3.78 -0.27
N VAL A 384 10.75 2.90 -0.94
CA VAL A 384 10.46 2.42 -2.30
C VAL A 384 9.31 1.40 -2.34
N THR A 385 8.99 0.77 -1.20
CA THR A 385 7.94 -0.24 -1.08
C THR A 385 6.57 0.41 -0.86
N GLN A 386 5.50 -0.21 -1.37
CA GLN A 386 4.14 0.32 -1.26
C GLN A 386 3.72 0.53 0.21
N ASP A 387 3.05 1.66 0.49
CA ASP A 387 2.68 2.07 1.86
C ASP A 387 1.84 1.04 2.62
N SER A 388 0.89 0.39 1.93
CA SER A 388 0.07 -0.68 2.52
C SER A 388 0.90 -1.88 2.97
N MET A 389 1.93 -2.25 2.21
CA MET A 389 2.85 -3.35 2.55
C MET A 389 3.69 -3.00 3.78
N ARG A 390 4.25 -1.78 3.80
CA ARG A 390 5.02 -1.28 4.96
C ARG A 390 4.17 -1.25 6.23
N LYS A 391 2.92 -0.78 6.11
CA LYS A 391 1.94 -0.79 7.21
C LYS A 391 1.66 -2.20 7.73
N MET A 392 1.44 -3.15 6.83
CA MET A 392 1.20 -4.54 7.20
C MET A 392 2.40 -5.14 7.95
N LEU A 393 3.60 -5.03 7.39
CA LEU A 393 4.81 -5.64 7.97
C LEU A 393 5.29 -4.92 9.23
N GLY A 394 5.19 -3.60 9.27
CA GLY A 394 5.54 -2.85 10.46
C GLY A 394 4.57 -3.10 11.61
N ASN A 395 3.27 -3.29 11.32
CA ASN A 395 2.30 -3.75 12.32
C ASN A 395 2.59 -5.18 12.79
N TRP A 396 2.94 -6.08 11.86
CA TRP A 396 3.34 -7.45 12.19
C TRP A 396 4.59 -7.48 13.08
N LEU A 397 5.61 -6.68 12.76
CA LEU A 397 6.82 -6.56 13.58
C LEU A 397 6.51 -6.04 14.98
N MET A 398 5.59 -5.07 15.10
CA MET A 398 5.14 -4.59 16.41
C MET A 398 4.36 -5.64 17.19
N SER A 399 3.64 -6.58 16.56
CA SER A 399 2.86 -7.60 17.27
C SER A 399 3.67 -8.84 17.64
N THR A 400 4.73 -9.15 16.89
CA THR A 400 5.46 -10.42 16.98
C THR A 400 6.58 -10.37 18.03
N ASP A 401 6.74 -11.47 18.76
CA ASP A 401 7.83 -11.61 19.74
C ASP A 401 9.10 -12.14 19.05
N ILE A 402 10.09 -11.27 18.84
CA ILE A 402 11.38 -11.64 18.26
C ILE A 402 12.40 -11.87 19.38
N ARG A 403 12.98 -13.08 19.45
CA ARG A 403 14.08 -13.37 20.37
C ARG A 403 15.42 -12.96 19.75
N LEU A 404 16.14 -12.05 20.41
CA LEU A 404 17.32 -11.34 19.88
C LEU A 404 18.70 -11.89 20.30
N PHE A 405 18.80 -12.78 21.30
CA PHE A 405 20.04 -13.33 21.91
C PHE A 405 21.39 -12.86 21.32
N SER A 406 21.83 -13.43 20.18
CA SER A 406 23.14 -13.17 19.55
C SER A 406 23.15 -12.08 18.46
N HIS A 407 22.01 -11.52 18.09
CA HIS A 407 21.84 -10.59 16.95
C HIS A 407 21.33 -9.20 17.38
N ALA A 408 21.54 -8.81 18.63
CA ALA A 408 21.03 -7.55 19.16
C ALA A 408 21.57 -6.31 18.45
N GLU A 409 22.85 -6.30 18.04
CA GLU A 409 23.44 -5.19 17.28
C GLU A 409 22.84 -5.05 15.86
N GLU A 410 22.62 -6.18 15.18
CA GLU A 410 21.97 -6.20 13.87
C GLU A 410 20.52 -5.70 13.98
N PHE A 411 19.80 -6.12 15.01
CA PHE A 411 18.44 -5.66 15.26
C PHE A 411 18.39 -4.18 15.65
N ALA A 412 19.31 -3.70 16.48
CA ALA A 412 19.46 -2.28 16.81
C ALA A 412 19.70 -1.45 15.54
N THR A 413 20.48 -1.98 14.59
CA THR A 413 20.70 -1.36 13.28
C THR A 413 19.42 -1.33 12.43
N LEU A 414 18.66 -2.44 12.36
CA LEU A 414 17.35 -2.49 11.70
C LEU A 414 16.37 -1.47 12.31
N LEU A 415 16.34 -1.37 13.64
CA LEU A 415 15.52 -0.40 14.36
C LEU A 415 15.87 1.03 13.94
N GLN A 416 17.14 1.41 14.02
CA GLN A 416 17.58 2.78 13.74
C GLN A 416 17.46 3.18 12.27
N LYS A 417 17.79 2.27 11.33
CA LYS A 417 17.89 2.59 9.90
C LYS A 417 16.59 2.40 9.12
N SER A 418 15.74 1.46 9.52
CA SER A 418 14.56 1.07 8.73
C SER A 418 13.25 1.20 9.51
N PHE A 419 13.17 0.62 10.71
CA PHE A 419 11.90 0.58 11.44
C PHE A 419 11.51 1.92 12.06
N LEU A 420 12.38 2.58 12.85
CA LEU A 420 12.06 3.86 13.49
C LEU A 420 11.78 4.98 12.47
N PRO A 421 12.51 5.12 11.35
CA PRO A 421 12.14 6.04 10.26
C PRO A 421 10.75 5.80 9.67
N TRP A 422 10.27 4.56 9.64
CA TRP A 422 8.91 4.24 9.24
C TRP A 422 7.90 4.48 10.38
N ALA A 423 8.18 3.96 11.57
CA ALA A 423 7.29 3.98 12.73
C ALA A 423 7.03 5.39 13.27
N THR A 424 7.94 6.35 13.05
CA THR A 424 7.80 7.75 13.48
C THR A 424 7.20 8.69 12.42
N GLN A 425 6.75 8.15 11.27
CA GLN A 425 6.08 8.95 10.25
C GLN A 425 4.77 9.54 10.76
N GLY A 426 4.62 10.87 10.64
CA GLY A 426 3.44 11.60 11.14
C GLY A 426 2.10 11.09 10.60
N THR A 427 2.07 10.56 9.38
CA THR A 427 0.87 9.98 8.74
C THR A 427 0.32 8.75 9.44
N LEU A 428 1.19 7.97 10.12
CA LEU A 428 0.76 6.80 10.90
C LEU A 428 0.07 7.22 12.19
N PHE A 429 0.54 8.29 12.83
CA PHE A 429 -0.10 8.85 14.02
C PHE A 429 -1.43 9.48 13.63
N THR A 430 -1.43 10.45 12.70
CA THR A 430 -2.66 11.15 12.29
C THR A 430 -3.73 10.22 11.75
N GLY A 431 -3.34 9.16 11.03
CA GLY A 431 -4.27 8.15 10.50
C GLY A 431 -4.76 7.11 11.52
N SER A 432 -4.20 7.08 12.73
CA SER A 432 -4.57 6.13 13.79
C SER A 432 -5.07 6.80 15.07
N VAL A 433 -5.19 8.13 15.07
CA VAL A 433 -5.91 8.84 16.13
C VAL A 433 -7.37 8.47 16.03
N GLN A 434 -7.88 7.86 17.09
CA GLN A 434 -9.25 7.39 17.21
C GLN A 434 -9.78 7.74 18.60
N GLY A 435 -11.08 7.94 18.68
CA GLY A 435 -11.76 8.25 19.94
C GLY A 435 -12.33 9.66 19.97
N LYS A 436 -13.04 9.95 21.05
CA LYS A 436 -13.61 11.27 21.38
C LYS A 436 -12.53 12.13 22.03
N THR A 437 -12.70 13.43 22.16
CA THR A 437 -11.67 14.27 22.82
C THR A 437 -11.43 13.83 24.27
N ARG A 438 -12.46 13.24 24.92
CA ARG A 438 -12.38 12.63 26.26
C ARG A 438 -11.58 11.34 26.35
N ASP A 439 -11.51 10.56 25.27
CA ASP A 439 -10.89 9.23 25.22
C ASP A 439 -9.95 9.13 24.01
N MET A 440 -9.33 10.26 23.64
CA MET A 440 -8.57 10.35 22.40
C MET A 440 -7.31 9.51 22.54
N ARG A 441 -7.16 8.50 21.69
CA ARG A 441 -6.02 7.58 21.73
C ARG A 441 -5.38 7.48 20.36
N CYS A 442 -4.06 7.38 20.34
CA CYS A 442 -3.32 7.12 19.13
C CYS A 442 -3.00 5.63 19.06
N ALA A 443 -3.78 4.86 18.30
CA ALA A 443 -3.63 3.40 18.26
C ALA A 443 -2.26 2.96 17.74
N HIS A 444 -1.65 3.71 16.82
CA HIS A 444 -0.26 3.46 16.39
C HIS A 444 0.74 3.79 17.50
N GLY A 445 0.59 4.94 18.15
CA GLY A 445 1.45 5.34 19.26
C GLY A 445 1.43 4.34 20.42
N THR A 446 0.25 3.89 20.83
CA THR A 446 0.09 2.86 21.87
C THR A 446 0.73 1.54 21.45
N ARG A 447 0.54 1.08 20.20
CA ARG A 447 1.18 -0.13 19.69
C ARG A 447 2.71 -0.02 19.68
N LEU A 448 3.24 1.15 19.31
CA LEU A 448 4.67 1.43 19.30
C LEU A 448 5.27 1.42 20.71
N SER A 449 4.58 2.05 21.67
CA SER A 449 4.97 2.06 23.09
C SER A 449 4.95 0.64 23.68
N ASN A 450 3.85 -0.10 23.47
CA ASN A 450 3.70 -1.48 23.94
C ASN A 450 4.67 -2.45 23.25
N PHE A 451 5.07 -2.17 22.01
CA PHE A 451 6.11 -2.94 21.33
C PHE A 451 7.47 -2.77 22.02
N LEU A 452 7.89 -1.54 22.33
CA LEU A 452 9.15 -1.31 23.05
C LEU A 452 9.10 -1.88 24.48
N GLU A 453 7.97 -1.74 25.16
CA GLU A 453 7.75 -2.32 26.48
C GLU A 453 7.95 -3.84 26.45
N ARG A 454 7.23 -4.54 25.56
CA ARG A 454 7.37 -6.00 25.39
C ARG A 454 8.77 -6.41 24.95
N LEU A 455 9.36 -5.66 24.02
CA LEU A 455 10.70 -5.93 23.52
C LEU A 455 11.74 -5.89 24.66
N LEU A 456 11.67 -4.91 25.56
CA LEU A 456 12.57 -4.82 26.71
C LEU A 456 12.26 -5.87 27.79
N GLN A 457 10.99 -6.19 28.02
CA GLN A 457 10.57 -7.21 29.00
C GLN A 457 10.83 -8.65 28.53
N ALA A 458 10.81 -8.94 27.23
CA ALA A 458 11.07 -10.29 26.70
C ALA A 458 12.51 -10.79 26.98
N HIS A 459 13.42 -9.89 27.40
CA HIS A 459 14.84 -10.12 27.63
C HIS A 459 15.24 -10.05 29.13
N LEU A 460 14.33 -10.42 30.05
CA LEU A 460 14.53 -10.42 31.51
C LEU A 460 15.56 -11.45 32.06
N GLY A 461 16.25 -12.22 31.22
CA GLY A 461 17.29 -13.16 31.66
C GLY A 461 18.59 -12.47 32.11
N ARG A 462 19.28 -13.01 33.13
CA ARG A 462 20.56 -12.47 33.66
C ARG A 462 21.67 -12.30 32.60
N ASP A 463 21.62 -13.04 31.50
CA ASP A 463 22.64 -13.01 30.43
C ASP A 463 22.33 -12.02 29.29
N ASP A 464 21.19 -11.30 29.32
CA ASP A 464 20.69 -10.50 28.18
C ASP A 464 20.67 -8.98 28.41
N ILE A 465 21.48 -8.50 29.36
CA ILE A 465 21.65 -7.05 29.66
C ILE A 465 22.19 -6.31 28.43
N TYR A 466 23.09 -6.93 27.67
CA TYR A 466 23.72 -6.33 26.51
C TYR A 466 22.71 -6.00 25.39
N SER A 467 21.77 -6.91 25.09
CA SER A 467 20.76 -6.65 24.06
C SER A 467 19.83 -5.50 24.43
N ARG A 468 19.43 -5.41 25.70
CA ARG A 468 18.63 -4.29 26.21
C ARG A 468 19.38 -2.96 26.05
N LYS A 469 20.68 -2.92 26.37
CA LYS A 469 21.54 -1.74 26.14
C LYS A 469 21.57 -1.32 24.66
N CYS A 470 21.77 -2.27 23.74
CA CYS A 470 21.78 -2.00 22.30
C CYS A 470 20.46 -1.35 21.83
N ILE A 471 19.31 -1.86 22.29
CA ILE A 471 17.99 -1.34 21.92
C ILE A 471 17.77 0.06 22.47
N VAL A 472 18.05 0.28 23.77
CA VAL A 472 17.82 1.59 24.41
C VAL A 472 18.72 2.66 23.77
N ASN A 473 20.00 2.36 23.56
CA ASN A 473 20.92 3.27 22.89
C ASN A 473 20.47 3.56 21.45
N ALA A 474 20.04 2.55 20.68
CA ALA A 474 19.55 2.76 19.31
C ALA A 474 18.35 3.72 19.25
N VAL A 475 17.39 3.58 20.17
CA VAL A 475 16.21 4.46 20.24
C VAL A 475 16.61 5.87 20.68
N LEU A 476 17.40 6.04 21.74
CA LEU A 476 17.80 7.36 22.24
C LEU A 476 18.68 8.12 21.24
N THR A 477 19.65 7.45 20.62
CA THR A 477 20.48 8.05 19.56
C THR A 477 19.65 8.43 18.34
N TYR A 478 18.66 7.61 17.96
CA TYR A 478 17.72 7.96 16.88
C TYR A 478 16.90 9.21 17.21
N LEU A 479 16.35 9.30 18.43
CA LEU A 479 15.54 10.42 18.89
C LEU A 479 16.36 11.71 18.93
N ASP A 480 17.56 11.71 19.49
CA ASP A 480 18.39 12.92 19.57
C ASP A 480 18.82 13.42 18.17
N ALA A 481 19.20 12.50 17.28
CA ALA A 481 19.57 12.83 15.90
C ALA A 481 18.40 13.38 15.06
N ASN A 482 17.16 13.00 15.37
CA ASN A 482 15.98 13.34 14.56
C ASN A 482 14.94 14.20 15.28
N LYS A 483 15.22 14.70 16.49
CA LYS A 483 14.25 15.44 17.35
C LYS A 483 13.53 16.59 16.64
N ASN A 484 14.17 17.28 15.69
CA ASN A 484 13.55 18.39 14.95
C ASN A 484 12.80 17.95 13.67
N ARG A 485 12.85 16.67 13.29
CA ARG A 485 12.26 16.12 12.06
C ARG A 485 11.05 15.22 12.32
N ILE A 486 10.99 14.59 13.49
CA ILE A 486 9.90 13.69 13.88
C ILE A 486 8.75 14.46 14.55
N VAL A 487 7.54 13.91 14.44
CA VAL A 487 6.36 14.53 15.07
C VAL A 487 6.47 14.39 16.60
N PRO A 488 6.17 15.44 17.40
CA PRO A 488 6.38 15.44 18.85
C PRO A 488 5.74 14.24 19.56
N ILE A 489 4.53 13.86 19.13
CA ILE A 489 3.79 12.72 19.67
C ILE A 489 4.56 11.39 19.57
N ALA A 490 5.36 11.21 18.52
CA ALA A 490 6.16 10.00 18.32
C ALA A 490 7.26 9.89 19.39
N VAL A 491 7.88 11.02 19.74
CA VAL A 491 8.88 11.11 20.81
C VAL A 491 8.27 10.68 22.14
N ILE A 492 7.08 11.21 22.46
CA ILE A 492 6.39 10.92 23.72
C ILE A 492 6.11 9.42 23.85
N TYR A 493 5.54 8.77 22.83
CA TYR A 493 5.23 7.34 22.88
C TYR A 493 6.48 6.44 22.91
N LEU A 494 7.56 6.82 22.20
CA LEU A 494 8.82 6.09 22.26
C LEU A 494 9.46 6.18 23.66
N LEU A 495 9.53 7.38 24.25
CA LEU A 495 10.03 7.57 25.61
C LEU A 495 9.16 6.84 26.65
N GLN A 496 7.84 6.86 26.48
CA GLN A 496 6.92 6.12 27.34
C GLN A 496 7.15 4.60 27.24
N GLY A 497 7.36 4.06 26.04
CA GLY A 497 7.65 2.63 25.86
C GLY A 497 8.96 2.20 26.53
N LEU A 498 10.00 3.03 26.41
CA LEU A 498 11.26 2.82 27.14
C LEU A 498 11.05 2.87 28.66
N ALA A 499 10.30 3.87 29.16
CA ALA A 499 10.05 4.02 30.58
C ALA A 499 9.30 2.82 31.17
N LYS A 500 8.22 2.37 30.53
CA LYS A 500 7.45 1.18 30.94
C LYS A 500 8.27 -0.11 30.89
N GLY A 501 9.06 -0.29 29.82
CA GLY A 501 9.90 -1.48 29.66
C GLY A 501 11.00 -1.60 30.72
N LEU A 502 11.49 -0.48 31.26
CA LEU A 502 12.55 -0.44 32.27
C LEU A 502 12.03 -0.49 33.72
N GLN A 503 10.74 -0.23 33.97
CA GLN A 503 10.14 -0.25 35.33
C GLN A 503 10.12 -1.63 36.00
N ALA A 504 10.32 -2.73 35.25
CA ALA A 504 10.05 -4.08 35.72
C ALA A 504 11.16 -4.73 36.57
N GLU A 505 12.43 -4.30 36.54
CA GLU A 505 13.51 -4.87 37.38
C GLU A 505 14.81 -4.01 37.37
N SER A 506 15.45 -3.84 38.54
CA SER A 506 16.69 -3.06 38.73
C SER A 506 17.93 -3.80 38.19
N THR A 507 18.20 -3.70 36.89
CA THR A 507 19.47 -4.18 36.32
C THR A 507 20.05 -3.19 35.30
N ALA A 508 21.25 -2.70 35.59
CA ALA A 508 22.10 -1.75 34.86
C ALA A 508 22.00 -1.80 33.32
N CYS A 509 21.03 -1.09 32.75
CA CYS A 509 20.79 -1.03 31.31
C CYS A 509 21.14 0.34 30.70
N MET A 510 21.43 1.35 31.53
CA MET A 510 21.66 2.73 31.10
C MET A 510 23.08 3.19 31.46
N GLU A 511 23.75 3.87 30.53
CA GLU A 511 25.09 4.44 30.74
C GLU A 511 24.99 5.95 31.04
N GLY A 512 26.07 6.54 31.57
CA GLY A 512 26.12 7.98 31.85
C GLY A 512 25.87 8.85 30.60
N ASP A 513 26.21 8.35 29.42
CA ASP A 513 25.97 9.03 28.13
C ASP A 513 24.48 9.06 27.77
N SER A 514 23.70 8.06 28.21
CA SER A 514 22.24 8.01 27.99
C SER A 514 21.52 9.14 28.73
N LEU A 515 22.01 9.57 29.91
CA LEU A 515 21.47 10.73 30.64
C LEU A 515 21.66 12.05 29.88
N GLU A 516 22.77 12.18 29.15
CA GLU A 516 23.02 13.37 28.33
C GLU A 516 22.03 13.46 27.16
N LEU A 517 21.74 12.33 26.52
CA LEU A 517 20.71 12.26 25.47
C LEU A 517 19.32 12.62 26.04
N ILE A 518 18.95 12.13 27.22
CA ILE A 518 17.67 12.46 27.87
C ILE A 518 17.56 13.95 28.21
N LEU A 519 18.63 14.57 28.74
CA LEU A 519 18.68 16.01 29.01
C LEU A 519 18.61 16.86 27.74
N ASN A 520 19.26 16.41 26.67
CA ASN A 520 19.20 17.08 25.37
C ASN A 520 17.80 17.03 24.77
N LEU A 521 17.05 15.96 25.03
CA LEU A 521 15.65 15.84 24.63
C LEU A 521 14.74 16.75 25.47
N SER A 522 14.92 16.81 26.79
CA SER A 522 14.06 17.65 27.68
C SER A 522 14.22 19.16 27.42
N ARG A 523 15.36 19.60 26.90
CA ARG A 523 15.67 21.00 26.59
C ARG A 523 15.25 21.44 25.18
N THR A 524 14.59 20.57 24.41
CA THR A 524 14.22 20.90 23.03
C THR A 524 13.18 22.02 23.01
N THR A 525 13.48 23.08 22.26
CA THR A 525 12.60 24.25 22.09
C THR A 525 11.72 24.11 20.83
N GLY A 526 10.60 24.81 20.79
CA GLY A 526 9.69 24.82 19.62
C GLY A 526 8.57 23.78 19.65
N TYR A 527 8.48 22.96 20.70
CA TYR A 527 7.33 22.08 20.91
C TYR A 527 6.11 22.82 21.46
N PRO A 528 4.88 22.40 21.08
CA PRO A 528 3.65 22.87 21.74
C PRO A 528 3.66 22.58 23.25
N GLU A 529 2.92 23.38 24.02
CA GLU A 529 2.90 23.34 25.49
C GLU A 529 2.67 21.90 26.02
N VAL A 530 1.61 21.24 25.55
CA VAL A 530 1.24 19.87 25.94
C VAL A 530 2.36 18.87 25.61
N ALA A 531 2.92 18.95 24.40
CA ALA A 531 3.94 18.00 23.96
C ALA A 531 5.25 18.16 24.73
N ARG A 532 5.64 19.41 25.01
CA ARG A 532 6.80 19.75 25.84
C ARG A 532 6.62 19.22 27.26
N ASP A 533 5.45 19.42 27.85
CA ASP A 533 5.15 18.97 29.22
C ASP A 533 5.13 17.43 29.28
N ALA A 534 4.49 16.76 28.33
CA ALA A 534 4.48 15.30 28.22
C ALA A 534 5.89 14.72 28.03
N MET A 535 6.73 15.33 27.17
CA MET A 535 8.13 14.94 27.03
C MET A 535 8.90 15.10 28.34
N LEU A 536 8.74 16.22 29.05
CA LEU A 536 9.43 16.47 30.32
C LEU A 536 9.10 15.38 31.35
N VAL A 537 7.82 15.00 31.47
CA VAL A 537 7.39 13.92 32.36
C VAL A 537 8.01 12.58 31.99
N GLN A 538 8.04 12.20 30.70
CA GLN A 538 8.64 10.93 30.29
C GLN A 538 10.18 10.94 30.44
N CYS A 539 10.86 12.05 30.14
CA CYS A 539 12.31 12.19 30.36
C CYS A 539 12.67 12.04 31.84
N TYR A 540 11.86 12.60 32.73
CA TYR A 540 12.07 12.48 34.17
C TYR A 540 11.90 11.04 34.68
N ARG A 541 10.83 10.36 34.26
CA ARG A 541 10.62 8.94 34.59
C ARG A 541 11.80 8.07 34.17
N LEU A 542 12.32 8.29 32.96
CA LEU A 542 13.52 7.61 32.48
C LEU A 542 14.75 7.96 33.33
N SER A 543 14.91 9.23 33.73
CA SER A 543 16.04 9.66 34.55
C SER A 543 16.03 9.04 35.96
N GLN A 544 14.86 8.84 36.57
CA GLN A 544 14.74 8.17 37.87
C GLN A 544 15.25 6.71 37.81
N GLN A 545 14.99 6.01 36.71
CA GLN A 545 15.48 4.64 36.51
C GLN A 545 17.02 4.58 36.44
N VAL A 546 17.67 5.59 35.85
CA VAL A 546 19.15 5.65 35.82
C VAL A 546 19.73 5.88 37.22
N SER A 547 19.05 6.63 38.08
CA SER A 547 19.51 6.91 39.45
C SER A 547 19.56 5.64 40.32
N GLN A 548 18.60 4.73 40.15
CA GLN A 548 18.55 3.47 40.89
C GLN A 548 19.70 2.50 40.50
N ASP A 549 20.12 2.53 39.23
CA ASP A 549 21.24 1.72 38.73
C ASP A 549 22.60 2.22 39.27
N ALA A 550 22.77 3.54 39.47
CA ALA A 550 24.03 4.14 39.93
C ALA A 550 24.36 3.80 41.40
N GLU A 551 23.36 3.61 42.26
CA GLU A 551 23.53 3.20 43.66
C GLU A 551 24.01 1.73 43.81
N THR A 552 23.90 0.92 42.75
CA THR A 552 24.20 -0.53 42.78
C THR A 552 25.69 -0.85 42.52
N TYR A 553 26.48 0.10 41.99
CA TYR A 553 27.91 -0.09 41.71
C TYR A 553 28.81 0.48 42.83
N GLY A 554 29.32 -0.42 43.69
CA GLY A 554 30.31 -0.09 44.72
C GLY A 554 31.73 0.24 44.20
N GLU A 555 32.42 1.07 44.98
CA GLU A 555 33.87 1.35 45.08
C GLU A 555 34.71 1.80 43.86
N HIS A 556 34.24 1.79 42.61
CA HIS A 556 35.04 2.27 41.45
C HIS A 556 34.43 3.44 40.64
N GLY A 557 33.35 4.07 41.12
CA GLY A 557 32.55 5.04 40.34
C GLY A 557 32.41 6.47 40.89
N THR A 558 33.24 6.93 41.83
CA THR A 558 33.02 8.19 42.57
C THR A 558 32.99 9.47 41.71
N GLU A 559 33.68 9.53 40.58
CA GLU A 559 33.66 10.70 39.67
C GLU A 559 32.46 10.72 38.70
N LYS A 560 31.94 9.56 38.27
CA LYS A 560 30.78 9.47 37.35
C LYS A 560 29.44 9.67 38.05
N LEU A 561 29.34 9.32 39.34
CA LEU A 561 28.14 9.52 40.18
C LEU A 561 27.85 11.03 40.38
N THR A 562 28.83 11.82 40.81
CA THR A 562 28.64 13.27 41.10
C THR A 562 28.18 14.11 39.89
N ALA A 563 28.64 13.79 38.68
CA ALA A 563 28.18 14.45 37.45
C ALA A 563 26.76 14.03 37.04
N SER A 564 26.35 12.81 37.37
CA SER A 564 25.01 12.29 37.10
C SER A 564 23.97 12.87 38.07
N ASP A 565 24.34 13.05 39.35
CA ASP A 565 23.51 13.66 40.38
C ASP A 565 23.18 15.14 40.08
N ALA A 566 24.17 15.93 39.65
CA ALA A 566 23.97 17.32 39.26
C ALA A 566 23.05 17.46 38.02
N LYS A 567 23.13 16.50 37.09
CA LYS A 567 22.28 16.41 35.90
C LYS A 567 20.82 16.06 36.26
N LEU A 568 20.61 15.16 37.22
CA LEU A 568 19.29 14.78 37.75
C LEU A 568 18.62 15.95 38.51
N GLU A 569 19.40 16.71 39.30
CA GLU A 569 18.88 17.87 40.05
C GLU A 569 18.22 18.92 39.13
N VAL A 570 18.73 19.10 37.91
CA VAL A 570 18.16 20.01 36.91
C VAL A 570 16.75 19.57 36.48
N LEU A 571 16.54 18.29 36.20
CA LEU A 571 15.23 17.74 35.81
C LEU A 571 14.24 17.80 36.98
N SER A 572 14.67 17.46 38.19
CA SER A 572 13.85 17.55 39.40
C SER A 572 13.37 18.99 39.64
N LYS A 573 14.25 19.99 39.52
CA LYS A 573 13.88 21.41 39.61
C LYS A 573 12.89 21.84 38.54
N GLN A 574 13.03 21.35 37.31
CA GLN A 574 12.09 21.63 36.22
C GLN A 574 10.69 21.07 36.53
N ILE A 575 10.61 19.88 37.12
CA ILE A 575 9.33 19.28 37.49
C ILE A 575 8.71 19.88 38.74
N GLU A 576 9.51 20.28 39.72
CA GLU A 576 9.00 21.04 40.87
C GLU A 576 8.35 22.36 40.42
N ALA A 577 9.01 23.10 39.51
CA ALA A 577 8.41 24.29 38.91
C ALA A 577 7.11 23.99 38.15
N PHE A 578 7.06 22.86 37.43
CA PHE A 578 5.86 22.39 36.73
C PHE A 578 4.70 22.03 37.67
N LYS A 579 4.98 21.38 38.81
CA LYS A 579 4.00 21.04 39.86
C LYS A 579 3.43 22.28 40.56
N ILE A 580 4.23 23.32 40.76
CA ILE A 580 3.79 24.56 41.44
C ILE A 580 2.82 25.38 40.57
N SER A 581 2.95 25.34 39.24
CA SER A 581 2.05 26.03 38.28
C SER A 581 0.69 25.31 38.10
N ALA A 582 0.28 24.45 39.04
CA ALA A 582 -0.81 23.47 38.84
C ALA A 582 -2.20 23.81 39.38
N ALA A 583 -2.42 25.01 39.93
CA ALA A 583 -3.80 25.48 40.14
C ALA A 583 -4.51 25.56 38.78
N SER A 584 -5.78 25.15 38.72
CA SER A 584 -6.53 25.14 37.46
C SER A 584 -6.61 26.58 36.93
N ARG A 585 -5.97 26.83 35.78
CA ARG A 585 -5.84 28.19 35.23
C ARG A 585 -7.18 28.81 34.83
N PHE A 586 -8.24 27.99 34.75
CA PHE A 586 -9.55 28.35 34.22
C PHE A 586 -10.69 28.28 35.25
N GLU A 587 -10.40 28.05 36.54
CA GLU A 587 -11.39 28.30 37.59
C GLU A 587 -11.46 29.80 37.93
N SER A 588 -12.68 30.28 38.19
CA SER A 588 -12.90 31.66 38.61
C SER A 588 -12.34 31.89 40.02
N ASP A 589 -11.45 32.85 40.17
CA ASP A 589 -10.83 33.17 41.45
C ASP A 589 -11.53 34.39 42.08
N ALA A 590 -11.99 34.22 43.32
CA ALA A 590 -12.61 35.28 44.10
C ALA A 590 -11.69 36.49 44.26
N SER A 591 -10.36 36.29 44.32
CA SER A 591 -9.38 37.37 44.39
C SER A 591 -9.32 38.18 43.09
N ARG A 592 -9.32 37.51 41.93
CA ARG A 592 -9.30 38.13 40.59
C ARG A 592 -10.57 38.92 40.27
N SER A 593 -11.73 38.40 40.68
CA SER A 593 -13.05 39.02 40.46
C SER A 593 -13.40 40.20 41.39
N SER A 594 -12.52 40.53 42.35
CA SER A 594 -12.80 41.52 43.41
C SER A 594 -12.06 42.85 43.28
N ARG A 595 -11.12 42.98 42.32
CA ARG A 595 -10.29 44.18 42.14
C ARG A 595 -11.13 45.42 41.85
N TRP A 596 -12.12 45.28 40.97
CA TRP A 596 -13.07 46.36 40.65
C TRP A 596 -14.47 45.94 41.06
N GLN A 597 -15.11 46.75 41.92
CA GLN A 597 -16.44 46.46 42.44
C GLN A 597 -17.55 47.24 41.71
N SER A 598 -17.19 48.29 40.96
CA SER A 598 -18.12 49.07 40.15
C SER A 598 -17.49 49.50 38.82
N LEU A 599 -18.34 49.80 37.84
CA LEU A 599 -17.92 50.26 36.51
C LEU A 599 -17.18 51.62 36.58
N ASP A 600 -17.61 52.52 37.47
CA ASP A 600 -16.94 53.81 37.68
C ASP A 600 -15.53 53.64 38.26
N GLN A 601 -15.35 52.69 39.18
CA GLN A 601 -14.04 52.37 39.74
C GLN A 601 -13.10 51.84 38.64
N PHE A 602 -13.60 50.94 37.79
CA PHE A 602 -12.84 50.39 36.67
C PHE A 602 -12.40 51.47 35.68
N LEU A 603 -13.33 52.30 35.19
CA LEU A 603 -13.03 53.35 34.21
C LEU A 603 -12.06 54.41 34.77
N THR A 604 -12.22 54.80 36.03
CA THR A 604 -11.31 55.77 36.68
C THR A 604 -9.88 55.24 36.73
N GLU A 605 -9.70 53.96 37.07
CA GLU A 605 -8.38 53.33 37.08
C GLU A 605 -7.81 53.10 35.67
N LEU A 606 -8.67 52.76 34.71
CA LEU A 606 -8.30 52.61 33.30
C LEU A 606 -7.75 53.94 32.73
N ASP A 607 -8.44 55.05 32.98
CA ASP A 607 -8.07 56.38 32.51
C ASP A 607 -6.79 56.90 33.21
N THR A 608 -6.72 56.78 34.53
CA THR A 608 -5.57 57.26 35.32
C THR A 608 -4.29 56.48 35.01
N SER A 609 -4.40 55.17 34.73
CA SER A 609 -3.26 54.31 34.39
C SER A 609 -2.91 54.30 32.91
N ARG A 610 -3.69 54.97 32.04
CA ARG A 610 -3.56 54.88 30.57
C ARG A 610 -3.53 53.42 30.08
N HIS A 611 -4.50 52.61 30.54
CA HIS A 611 -4.65 51.18 30.22
C HIS A 611 -3.56 50.24 30.76
N THR A 612 -2.53 50.74 31.48
CA THR A 612 -1.50 49.86 32.05
C THR A 612 -2.04 48.97 33.19
N SER A 613 -3.14 49.37 33.83
CA SER A 613 -3.79 48.58 34.90
C SER A 613 -4.33 47.23 34.45
N ILE A 614 -4.59 47.08 33.14
CA ILE A 614 -5.15 45.87 32.51
C ILE A 614 -4.15 45.12 31.61
N GLN A 615 -2.84 45.40 31.74
CA GLN A 615 -1.80 44.67 31.01
C GLN A 615 -1.40 43.36 31.70
N GLY A 616 -1.03 42.33 30.92
CA GLY A 616 -0.67 41.01 31.43
C GLY A 616 -1.79 40.37 32.25
N ASP A 617 -1.49 39.91 33.46
CA ASP A 617 -2.46 39.29 34.37
C ASP A 617 -3.64 40.23 34.73
N GLY A 618 -3.45 41.55 34.62
CA GLY A 618 -4.49 42.54 34.84
C GLY A 618 -5.67 42.44 33.86
N LEU A 619 -5.44 41.91 32.66
CA LEU A 619 -6.47 41.74 31.63
C LEU A 619 -7.50 40.67 32.03
N LEU A 620 -7.03 39.54 32.55
CA LEU A 620 -7.89 38.47 33.04
C LEU A 620 -8.73 38.94 34.24
N MET A 621 -8.09 39.68 35.17
CA MET A 621 -8.79 40.29 36.32
C MET A 621 -9.89 41.26 35.88
N ALA A 622 -9.66 42.01 34.79
CA ALA A 622 -10.64 42.96 34.26
C ALA A 622 -11.90 42.25 33.76
N ILE A 623 -11.72 41.19 32.96
CA ILE A 623 -12.84 40.40 32.42
C ILE A 623 -13.64 39.75 33.54
N GLU A 624 -12.97 39.12 34.52
CA GLU A 624 -13.66 38.48 35.65
C GLU A 624 -14.37 39.49 36.55
N SER A 625 -13.77 40.66 36.79
CA SER A 625 -14.40 41.73 37.58
C SER A 625 -15.61 42.35 36.86
N LEU A 626 -15.50 42.63 35.55
CA LEU A 626 -16.61 43.15 34.75
C LEU A 626 -17.77 42.15 34.66
N THR A 627 -17.47 40.86 34.50
CA THR A 627 -18.48 39.79 34.53
C THR A 627 -19.17 39.72 35.89
N SER A 628 -18.42 39.81 37.00
CA SER A 628 -18.95 39.86 38.37
C SER A 628 -19.83 41.09 38.63
N ILE A 629 -19.48 42.25 38.05
CA ILE A 629 -20.31 43.46 38.10
C ILE A 629 -21.64 43.20 37.37
N LEU A 630 -21.60 42.61 36.18
CA LEU A 630 -22.81 42.28 35.39
C LEU A 630 -23.69 41.21 36.06
N ASP A 631 -23.10 40.23 36.74
CA ASP A 631 -23.82 39.20 37.51
C ASP A 631 -24.57 39.82 38.71
N LYS A 632 -24.01 40.86 39.34
CA LYS A 632 -24.60 41.55 40.52
C LYS A 632 -25.56 42.67 40.16
N ALA A 633 -25.39 43.28 38.98
CA ALA A 633 -26.14 44.45 38.54
C ALA A 633 -27.38 44.03 37.72
N GLY A 634 -28.57 44.53 38.11
CA GLY A 634 -29.77 44.39 37.28
C GLY A 634 -29.71 45.26 36.03
N VAL A 635 -30.49 44.95 34.99
CA VAL A 635 -30.52 45.65 33.69
C VAL A 635 -30.62 47.17 33.83
N GLN A 636 -31.39 47.67 34.79
CA GLN A 636 -31.62 49.11 35.01
C GLN A 636 -30.49 49.83 35.77
N SER A 637 -29.44 49.13 36.21
CA SER A 637 -28.39 49.69 37.08
C SER A 637 -27.05 49.95 36.41
N VAL A 638 -26.90 49.57 35.14
CA VAL A 638 -25.65 49.70 34.37
C VAL A 638 -25.84 50.70 33.24
N ASP A 639 -24.94 51.68 33.14
CA ASP A 639 -24.90 52.69 32.07
C ASP A 639 -24.26 52.09 30.80
N ALA A 640 -25.01 52.07 29.70
CA ALA A 640 -24.59 51.45 28.44
C ALA A 640 -23.35 52.13 27.82
N GLN A 641 -23.22 53.46 27.91
CA GLN A 641 -22.07 54.18 27.34
C GLN A 641 -20.79 53.95 28.15
N LYS A 642 -20.92 53.84 29.47
CA LYS A 642 -19.79 53.47 30.33
C LYS A 642 -19.36 52.02 30.07
N LEU A 643 -20.31 51.13 29.81
CA LEU A 643 -20.03 49.73 29.53
C LEU A 643 -19.32 49.58 28.18
N ASP A 644 -19.76 50.31 27.16
CA ASP A 644 -19.11 50.36 25.84
C ASP A 644 -17.65 50.78 25.94
N ARG A 645 -17.38 51.87 26.67
CA ARG A 645 -16.00 52.33 26.94
C ARG A 645 -15.14 51.30 27.66
N ALA A 646 -15.71 50.59 28.63
CA ALA A 646 -14.98 49.52 29.32
C ALA A 646 -14.65 48.36 28.37
N PHE A 647 -15.60 47.98 27.51
CA PHE A 647 -15.44 46.89 26.55
C PHE A 647 -14.44 47.24 25.45
N ASP A 648 -14.48 48.45 24.91
CA ASP A 648 -13.50 48.97 23.95
C ASP A 648 -12.08 48.97 24.56
N GLY A 649 -11.95 49.44 25.81
CA GLY A 649 -10.67 49.44 26.52
C GLY A 649 -10.10 48.03 26.73
N VAL A 650 -10.95 47.06 27.08
CA VAL A 650 -10.56 45.65 27.22
C VAL A 650 -10.21 45.04 25.85
N TRP A 651 -11.05 45.21 24.84
CA TRP A 651 -10.86 44.62 23.51
C TRP A 651 -9.57 45.09 22.84
N ASN A 652 -9.28 46.40 22.90
CA ASN A 652 -8.02 46.95 22.39
C ASN A 652 -6.79 46.30 23.04
N GLU A 653 -6.87 45.97 24.33
CA GLU A 653 -5.77 45.31 25.04
C GLU A 653 -5.68 43.81 24.74
N VAL A 654 -6.82 43.14 24.48
CA VAL A 654 -6.84 41.75 23.96
C VAL A 654 -6.12 41.68 22.62
N GLU A 655 -6.39 42.61 21.71
CA GLU A 655 -5.74 42.67 20.39
C GLU A 655 -4.24 42.98 20.54
N ARG A 656 -3.89 43.93 21.42
CA ARG A 656 -2.49 44.31 21.67
C ARG A 656 -1.64 43.17 22.21
N GLN A 657 -2.22 42.28 23.01
CA GLN A 657 -1.55 41.12 23.59
C GLN A 657 -1.67 39.84 22.74
N ASP A 658 -2.06 39.97 21.46
CA ASP A 658 -2.19 38.87 20.50
C ASP A 658 -3.12 37.73 20.96
N TYR A 659 -4.26 38.13 21.54
CA TYR A 659 -5.35 37.23 21.92
C TYR A 659 -4.92 36.10 22.88
N PRO A 660 -4.52 36.41 24.13
CA PRO A 660 -4.07 35.42 25.11
C PRO A 660 -5.13 34.33 25.34
N ARG A 661 -4.72 33.05 25.39
CA ARG A 661 -5.64 31.91 25.53
C ARG A 661 -6.55 32.05 26.75
N ASP A 662 -5.98 32.39 27.90
CA ASP A 662 -6.71 32.43 29.16
C ASP A 662 -7.79 33.51 29.16
N VAL A 663 -7.48 34.67 28.60
CA VAL A 663 -8.40 35.79 28.39
C VAL A 663 -9.56 35.41 27.46
N LEU A 664 -9.25 34.76 26.33
CA LEU A 664 -10.27 34.35 25.36
C LEU A 664 -11.25 33.30 25.89
N MET A 665 -10.88 32.51 26.91
CA MET A 665 -11.79 31.53 27.51
C MET A 665 -12.91 32.19 28.33
N PHE A 666 -12.65 33.36 28.92
CA PHE A 666 -13.64 34.08 29.74
C PHE A 666 -14.35 35.21 28.99
N LEU A 667 -13.72 35.78 27.96
CA LEU A 667 -14.26 36.90 27.18
C LEU A 667 -15.69 36.67 26.65
N PRO A 668 -16.08 35.49 26.11
CA PRO A 668 -17.42 35.26 25.59
C PRO A 668 -18.52 35.42 26.64
N ARG A 669 -18.27 35.00 27.90
CA ARG A 669 -19.23 35.15 29.01
C ARG A 669 -19.48 36.61 29.35
N MET A 670 -18.45 37.45 29.26
CA MET A 670 -18.56 38.90 29.49
C MET A 670 -19.31 39.58 28.34
N ALA A 671 -18.87 39.33 27.09
CA ALA A 671 -19.40 40.02 25.91
C ALA A 671 -20.87 39.66 25.61
N LEU A 672 -21.25 38.39 25.80
CA LEU A 672 -22.61 37.89 25.56
C LEU A 672 -23.40 37.74 26.87
N HIS A 673 -23.06 38.50 27.91
CA HIS A 673 -23.81 38.46 29.15
C HIS A 673 -25.27 38.94 28.92
N PRO A 674 -26.31 38.29 29.48
CA PRO A 674 -27.70 38.66 29.23
C PRO A 674 -28.01 40.14 29.47
N THR A 675 -27.48 40.72 30.56
CA THR A 675 -27.60 42.16 30.87
C THR A 675 -26.99 43.04 29.78
N CYS A 676 -25.82 42.67 29.24
CA CYS A 676 -25.15 43.42 28.19
C CYS A 676 -25.96 43.34 26.88
N VAL A 677 -26.40 42.14 26.51
CA VAL A 677 -27.21 41.89 25.30
C VAL A 677 -28.54 42.65 25.35
N SER A 678 -29.18 42.79 26.53
CA SER A 678 -30.37 43.64 26.67
C SER A 678 -30.08 45.13 26.50
N LEU A 679 -28.94 45.63 26.98
CA LEU A 679 -28.54 47.04 26.84
C LEU A 679 -28.15 47.41 25.41
N CYS A 680 -27.75 46.43 24.59
CA CYS A 680 -27.51 46.66 23.15
C CYS A 680 -28.78 47.13 22.40
N PHE A 681 -29.97 47.01 22.98
CA PHE A 681 -31.20 47.61 22.41
C PHE A 681 -31.38 49.09 22.75
N GLU A 682 -30.75 49.55 23.82
CA GLU A 682 -30.81 50.94 24.29
C GLU A 682 -29.71 51.79 23.66
N ASP A 683 -28.56 51.18 23.33
CA ASP A 683 -27.38 51.87 22.79
C ASP A 683 -26.76 51.13 21.59
N ASP A 684 -26.68 51.83 20.44
CA ASP A 684 -26.14 51.27 19.20
C ASP A 684 -24.61 51.17 19.19
N THR A 685 -23.91 52.00 19.97
CA THR A 685 -22.44 51.95 20.07
C THR A 685 -21.98 50.70 20.80
N LEU A 686 -22.54 50.40 21.97
CA LEU A 686 -22.33 49.16 22.70
C LEU A 686 -22.67 47.96 21.82
N SER A 687 -23.78 48.03 21.07
CA SER A 687 -24.17 46.97 20.17
C SER A 687 -23.12 46.72 19.07
N ALA A 688 -22.51 47.76 18.51
CA ALA A 688 -21.47 47.61 17.50
C ALA A 688 -20.21 46.95 18.08
N THR A 689 -19.77 47.40 19.25
CA THR A 689 -18.60 46.85 19.97
C THR A 689 -18.79 45.37 20.31
N VAL A 690 -19.95 44.99 20.86
CA VAL A 690 -20.24 43.59 21.21
C VAL A 690 -20.32 42.70 19.96
N LEU A 691 -20.95 43.17 18.87
CA LEU A 691 -21.01 42.43 17.60
C LEU A 691 -19.63 42.26 16.97
N GLU A 692 -18.75 43.26 17.09
CA GLU A 692 -17.36 43.17 16.64
C GLU A 692 -16.61 42.09 17.42
N ILE A 693 -16.64 42.13 18.75
CA ILE A 693 -16.02 41.13 19.63
C ILE A 693 -16.54 39.72 19.27
N PHE A 694 -17.86 39.55 19.15
CA PHE A 694 -18.47 38.27 18.81
C PHE A 694 -18.03 37.76 17.43
N THR A 695 -18.00 38.63 16.41
CA THR A 695 -17.57 38.28 15.05
C THR A 695 -16.10 37.86 15.01
N GLN A 696 -15.24 38.55 15.76
CA GLN A 696 -13.82 38.21 15.84
C GLN A 696 -13.58 36.90 16.62
N LEU A 697 -14.32 36.67 17.70
CA LEU A 697 -14.31 35.40 18.43
C LEU A 697 -14.69 34.22 17.51
N GLN A 698 -15.73 34.37 16.69
CA GLN A 698 -16.12 33.37 15.68
C GLN A 698 -15.02 33.12 14.64
N ARG A 699 -14.26 34.15 14.25
CA ARG A 699 -13.11 34.00 13.32
C ARG A 699 -11.97 33.24 13.97
N LEU A 700 -11.61 33.57 15.21
CA LEU A 700 -10.54 32.91 15.97
C LEU A 700 -10.87 31.43 16.25
N GLN A 701 -12.13 31.13 16.54
CA GLN A 701 -12.65 29.79 16.81
C GLN A 701 -12.32 28.78 15.68
N LYS A 702 -12.29 29.21 14.41
CA LYS A 702 -11.92 28.35 13.26
C LYS A 702 -10.49 27.79 13.32
N GLY A 703 -9.58 28.46 14.05
CA GLY A 703 -8.22 28.00 14.31
C GLY A 703 -8.03 27.44 15.72
N ARG A 704 -8.91 27.76 16.66
CA ARG A 704 -8.78 27.51 18.10
C ARG A 704 -10.06 26.84 18.62
N ILE A 705 -10.16 25.51 18.47
CA ILE A 705 -11.38 24.75 18.77
C ILE A 705 -11.85 24.89 20.22
N TYR A 706 -10.94 25.09 21.18
CA TYR A 706 -11.25 25.29 22.60
C TYR A 706 -12.16 26.50 22.86
N LEU A 707 -12.23 27.48 21.94
CA LEU A 707 -13.14 28.64 22.05
C LEU A 707 -14.60 28.29 21.75
N TRP A 708 -14.85 27.16 21.10
CA TRP A 708 -16.19 26.76 20.69
C TRP A 708 -17.15 26.64 21.87
N THR A 709 -16.75 25.94 22.94
CA THR A 709 -17.61 25.71 24.11
C THR A 709 -17.95 27.00 24.86
N PRO A 710 -16.98 27.87 25.23
CA PRO A 710 -17.29 29.15 25.87
C PRO A 710 -18.20 30.06 25.03
N ILE A 711 -17.94 30.18 23.71
CA ILE A 711 -18.75 30.99 22.81
C ILE A 711 -20.19 30.44 22.75
N MET A 712 -20.34 29.14 22.54
CA MET A 712 -21.66 28.54 22.36
C MET A 712 -22.50 28.54 23.65
N LYS A 713 -21.87 28.33 24.82
CA LYS A 713 -22.56 28.46 26.11
C LYS A 713 -23.06 29.89 26.34
N ALA A 714 -22.19 30.88 26.14
CA ALA A 714 -22.56 32.28 26.35
C ALA A 714 -23.65 32.74 25.35
N TYR A 715 -23.51 32.37 24.08
CA TYR A 715 -24.48 32.70 23.04
C TYR A 715 -25.84 32.03 23.27
N ARG A 716 -25.86 30.75 23.64
CA ARG A 716 -27.09 30.04 24.03
C ARG A 716 -27.79 30.76 25.19
N THR A 717 -27.06 31.05 26.26
CA THR A 717 -27.62 31.71 27.46
C THR A 717 -28.17 33.09 27.12
N ALA A 718 -27.47 33.86 26.29
CA ALA A 718 -27.93 35.17 25.82
C ALA A 718 -29.25 35.07 25.05
N MET A 719 -29.36 34.18 24.05
CA MET A 719 -30.54 34.06 23.19
C MET A 719 -31.77 33.53 23.95
N VAL A 720 -31.56 32.59 24.89
CA VAL A 720 -32.65 32.06 25.73
C VAL A 720 -33.13 33.11 26.73
N SER A 721 -32.22 33.91 27.30
CA SER A 721 -32.57 34.96 28.28
C SER A 721 -33.16 36.22 27.63
N CYS A 722 -32.74 36.53 26.40
CA CYS A 722 -33.19 37.71 25.64
C CYS A 722 -33.60 37.30 24.21
N PRO A 723 -34.81 36.73 24.00
CA PRO A 723 -35.25 36.27 22.68
C PRO A 723 -35.28 37.35 21.60
N ALA A 724 -35.57 38.60 21.97
CA ALA A 724 -35.57 39.73 21.05
C ALA A 724 -34.21 39.94 20.35
N ALA A 725 -33.11 39.48 20.94
CA ALA A 725 -31.75 39.60 20.40
C ALA A 725 -31.47 38.69 19.19
N ALA A 726 -32.33 37.70 18.91
CA ALA A 726 -32.10 36.70 17.87
C ALA A 726 -31.82 37.31 16.49
N GLU A 727 -32.59 38.32 16.07
CA GLU A 727 -32.38 39.01 14.78
C GLU A 727 -31.14 39.90 14.80
N LYS A 728 -30.94 40.70 15.85
CA LYS A 728 -29.82 41.64 15.96
C LYS A 728 -28.46 40.93 15.96
N PHE A 729 -28.40 39.71 16.52
CA PHE A 729 -27.20 38.89 16.60
C PHE A 729 -27.13 37.77 15.54
N GLY A 730 -27.98 37.80 14.51
CA GLY A 730 -27.90 36.91 13.35
C GLY A 730 -28.01 35.42 13.67
N LEU A 731 -28.95 35.05 14.55
CA LEU A 731 -29.14 33.66 14.98
C LEU A 731 -29.41 32.69 13.82
N ASP A 732 -30.15 33.15 12.81
CA ASP A 732 -30.46 32.38 11.60
C ASP A 732 -29.19 32.01 10.81
N GLU A 733 -28.35 32.99 10.51
CA GLU A 733 -27.09 32.81 9.80
C GLU A 733 -26.13 31.93 10.63
N PHE A 734 -26.07 32.14 11.94
CA PHE A 734 -25.23 31.35 12.82
C PHE A 734 -25.64 29.87 12.83
N ILE A 735 -26.93 29.57 12.94
CA ILE A 735 -27.45 28.19 12.90
C ILE A 735 -27.15 27.55 11.55
N ILE A 736 -27.40 28.25 10.44
CA ILE A 736 -27.17 27.71 9.09
C ILE A 736 -25.68 27.43 8.87
N GLN A 737 -24.80 28.36 9.24
CA GLN A 737 -23.35 28.19 9.07
C GLN A 737 -22.83 27.01 9.91
N THR A 738 -23.28 26.89 11.16
CA THR A 738 -22.89 25.81 12.06
C THR A 738 -23.47 24.46 11.62
N ALA A 739 -24.71 24.41 11.15
CA ALA A 739 -25.33 23.19 10.63
C ALA A 739 -24.62 22.66 9.36
N ASN A 740 -24.13 23.56 8.51
CA ASN A 740 -23.35 23.20 7.32
C ASN A 740 -21.93 22.74 7.67
N ASN A 741 -21.32 23.32 8.70
CA ASN A 741 -19.95 23.04 9.10
C ASN A 741 -19.80 23.13 10.62
N LEU A 742 -20.14 22.04 11.30
CA LEU A 742 -19.97 21.94 12.75
C LEU A 742 -18.48 22.02 13.09
N PRO A 743 -18.06 22.92 13.99
CA PRO A 743 -16.67 23.00 14.39
C PRO A 743 -16.11 21.68 14.89
N ALA A 744 -14.97 21.29 14.33
CA ALA A 744 -14.26 20.06 14.70
C ALA A 744 -12.78 20.36 14.95
N ALA A 745 -12.19 19.60 15.88
CA ALA A 745 -10.76 19.68 16.18
C ALA A 745 -9.91 19.30 14.95
N ARG A 746 -8.88 20.12 14.67
CA ARG A 746 -7.84 19.77 13.69
C ARG A 746 -7.04 18.56 14.18
N LEU A 747 -6.42 17.84 13.25
CA LEU A 747 -5.61 16.64 13.56
C LEU A 747 -4.51 16.92 14.59
N GLU A 748 -3.87 18.09 14.52
CA GLU A 748 -2.85 18.54 15.48
C GLU A 748 -3.41 18.61 16.91
N PHE A 749 -4.60 19.18 17.07
CA PHE A 749 -5.28 19.26 18.36
C PHE A 749 -5.70 17.88 18.88
N LYS A 750 -6.18 16.99 17.98
CA LYS A 750 -6.49 15.60 18.36
C LYS A 750 -5.25 14.84 18.85
N LEU A 751 -4.07 15.11 18.28
CA LEU A 751 -2.80 14.53 18.75
C LEU A 751 -2.40 15.06 20.14
N GLU A 752 -2.62 16.35 20.41
CA GLU A 752 -2.38 16.89 21.75
C GLU A 752 -3.36 16.34 22.79
N ALA A 753 -4.65 16.21 22.44
CA ALA A 753 -5.62 15.54 23.31
C ALA A 753 -5.19 14.10 23.63
N ALA A 754 -4.64 13.36 22.65
CA ALA A 754 -4.07 12.04 22.88
C ALA A 754 -2.80 12.07 23.77
N ALA A 755 -1.99 13.11 23.69
CA ALA A 755 -0.83 13.28 24.58
C ALA A 755 -1.25 13.60 26.03
N ILE A 756 -2.32 14.39 26.22
CA ILE A 756 -2.87 14.70 27.53
C ILE A 756 -3.33 13.44 28.26
N GLN A 757 -3.92 12.47 27.55
CA GLN A 757 -4.29 11.18 28.15
C GLN A 757 -3.08 10.48 28.80
N LEU A 758 -1.91 10.52 28.16
CA LEU A 758 -0.68 9.94 28.70
C LEU A 758 -0.17 10.66 29.95
N LEU A 759 -0.45 11.97 30.08
CA LEU A 759 -0.19 12.74 31.29
C LEU A 759 -1.18 12.38 32.40
N SER A 760 -2.46 12.20 32.07
CA SER A 760 -3.51 11.87 33.05
C SER A 760 -3.33 10.48 33.67
N GLU A 761 -2.77 9.53 32.93
CA GLU A 761 -2.44 8.17 33.41
C GLU A 761 -1.22 8.15 34.37
N SER A 762 -0.56 9.28 34.63
CA SER A 762 0.61 9.36 35.51
C SER A 762 0.24 9.51 36.98
N GLU A 763 0.75 8.62 37.83
CA GLU A 763 0.56 8.71 39.29
C GLU A 763 1.26 9.93 39.92
N GLU A 764 2.37 10.41 39.33
CA GLU A 764 3.19 11.48 39.93
C GLU A 764 2.73 12.90 39.57
N ILE A 765 2.15 13.09 38.38
CA ILE A 765 1.72 14.40 37.85
C ILE A 765 0.46 14.22 37.03
N HIS A 766 -0.69 14.57 37.59
CA HIS A 766 -1.98 14.46 36.93
C HIS A 766 -2.35 15.79 36.27
N ARG A 767 -2.37 15.82 34.93
CA ARG A 767 -2.92 16.92 34.13
C ARG A 767 -4.03 16.40 33.24
N SER A 768 -5.15 17.10 33.26
CA SER A 768 -6.36 16.80 32.51
C SER A 768 -6.50 17.73 31.30
N TYR A 769 -7.41 17.39 30.38
CA TYR A 769 -7.75 18.27 29.25
C TYR A 769 -8.22 19.65 29.73
N SER A 770 -8.99 19.69 30.81
CA SER A 770 -9.48 20.92 31.43
C SER A 770 -8.38 21.86 31.90
N ASP A 771 -7.21 21.34 32.27
CA ASP A 771 -6.09 22.18 32.71
C ASP A 771 -5.43 22.97 31.58
N TYR A 772 -5.57 22.52 30.33
CA TYR A 772 -4.99 23.14 29.14
C TYR A 772 -6.01 23.92 28.30
N TYR A 773 -7.23 23.38 28.18
CA TYR A 773 -8.22 23.82 27.20
C TYR A 773 -9.63 24.04 27.78
N GLY A 774 -9.84 23.85 29.08
CA GLY A 774 -11.15 24.00 29.72
C GLY A 774 -12.14 22.89 29.35
N GLU A 775 -13.42 23.23 29.20
CA GLU A 775 -14.45 22.24 28.87
C GLU A 775 -14.31 21.70 27.44
N TYR A 776 -14.64 20.42 27.26
CA TYR A 776 -14.58 19.75 25.96
C TYR A 776 -15.54 20.36 24.92
N GLU A 777 -15.18 20.27 23.64
CA GLU A 777 -15.97 20.82 22.52
C GLU A 777 -17.36 20.18 22.37
N GLU A 778 -17.54 18.93 22.81
CA GLU A 778 -18.83 18.23 22.71
C GLU A 778 -19.90 18.89 23.58
N VAL A 779 -19.50 19.55 24.68
CA VAL A 779 -20.40 20.37 25.50
C VAL A 779 -20.86 21.60 24.71
N GLY A 780 -19.98 22.21 23.91
CA GLY A 780 -20.36 23.27 22.98
C GLY A 780 -21.34 22.76 21.91
N HIS A 781 -21.12 21.58 21.33
CA HIS A 781 -22.09 21.01 20.39
C HIS A 781 -23.44 20.72 21.05
N ALA A 782 -23.46 20.22 22.29
CA ALA A 782 -24.69 20.03 23.06
C ALA A 782 -25.44 21.36 23.26
N ALA A 783 -24.72 22.44 23.57
CA ALA A 783 -25.30 23.78 23.71
C ALA A 783 -25.90 24.30 22.38
N PHE A 784 -25.26 24.00 21.25
CA PHE A 784 -25.81 24.31 19.92
C PHE A 784 -27.12 23.55 19.65
N PHE A 785 -27.14 22.23 19.85
CA PHE A 785 -28.34 21.43 19.61
C PHE A 785 -29.48 21.77 20.57
N ASP A 786 -29.19 22.10 21.84
CA ASP A 786 -30.21 22.58 22.78
C ASP A 786 -30.79 23.93 22.36
N LEU A 787 -29.96 24.85 21.84
CA LEU A 787 -30.43 26.13 21.29
C LEU A 787 -31.38 25.92 20.11
N VAL A 788 -31.02 25.05 19.15
CA VAL A 788 -31.88 24.70 18.01
C VAL A 788 -33.17 24.03 18.49
N ASN A 789 -33.11 23.15 19.50
CA ASN A 789 -34.25 22.44 20.07
C ASN A 789 -35.28 23.36 20.74
N ARG A 790 -34.90 24.61 21.06
CA ARG A 790 -35.75 25.64 21.69
C ARG A 790 -36.09 26.81 20.76
N LEU A 791 -35.70 26.73 19.48
CA LEU A 791 -35.82 27.85 18.55
C LEU A 791 -37.27 28.36 18.41
N SER A 792 -38.27 27.48 18.40
CA SER A 792 -39.68 27.86 18.29
C SER A 792 -40.17 28.83 19.38
N GLU A 793 -39.54 28.82 20.55
CA GLU A 793 -39.88 29.73 21.65
C GLU A 793 -39.10 31.04 21.60
N ILE A 794 -37.93 31.01 20.99
CA ILE A 794 -37.10 32.20 20.77
C ILE A 794 -37.72 33.03 19.64
N ASN A 795 -37.90 32.41 18.48
CA ASN A 795 -38.53 33.01 17.30
C ASN A 795 -39.17 31.91 16.43
N HIS A 796 -40.50 31.83 16.47
CA HIS A 796 -41.26 30.84 15.71
C HIS A 796 -41.16 31.03 14.19
N GLU A 797 -41.10 32.27 13.69
CA GLU A 797 -41.02 32.54 12.25
C GLU A 797 -39.69 32.03 11.66
N MET A 798 -38.61 32.15 12.43
CA MET A 798 -37.26 31.75 12.04
C MET A 798 -37.13 30.23 11.78
N VAL A 799 -37.94 29.39 12.44
CA VAL A 799 -37.92 27.93 12.26
C VAL A 799 -38.17 27.54 10.80
N SER A 800 -39.21 28.11 10.18
CA SER A 800 -39.57 27.79 8.79
C SER A 800 -38.53 28.34 7.79
N GLU A 801 -38.02 29.54 8.04
CA GLU A 801 -37.00 30.14 7.19
C GLU A 801 -35.70 29.31 7.16
N ILE A 802 -35.17 28.95 8.34
CA ILE A 802 -33.95 28.14 8.43
C ILE A 802 -34.17 26.77 7.79
N TYR A 803 -35.31 26.11 8.06
CA TYR A 803 -35.63 24.82 7.47
C TYR A 803 -35.60 24.87 5.93
N ASP A 804 -36.28 25.85 5.33
CA ASP A 804 -36.36 25.97 3.87
C ASP A 804 -34.99 26.30 3.26
N ARG A 805 -34.19 27.14 3.92
CA ARG A 805 -32.82 27.48 3.49
C ARG A 805 -31.87 26.27 3.57
N LEU A 806 -31.98 25.44 4.60
CA LEU A 806 -31.19 24.21 4.75
C LEU A 806 -31.64 23.08 3.79
N LEU A 807 -32.93 23.01 3.45
CA LEU A 807 -33.46 22.01 2.51
C LEU A 807 -33.16 22.35 1.04
N LYS A 808 -33.10 23.64 0.69
CA LYS A 808 -32.92 24.14 -0.69
C LYS A 808 -31.70 23.58 -1.45
N PRO A 809 -30.51 23.37 -0.85
CA PRO A 809 -29.39 22.72 -1.52
C PRO A 809 -29.68 21.27 -1.93
N TRP A 810 -30.40 20.51 -1.08
CA TRP A 810 -30.80 19.12 -1.36
C TRP A 810 -31.74 19.03 -2.56
N THR A 811 -32.67 19.98 -2.70
CA THR A 811 -33.63 19.98 -3.83
C THR A 811 -33.00 20.34 -5.17
N LYS A 812 -31.86 21.05 -5.16
CA LYS A 812 -31.13 21.49 -6.36
C LYS A 812 -30.06 20.50 -6.82
N GLN A 813 -29.89 19.38 -6.12
CA GLN A 813 -28.87 18.38 -6.40
C GLN A 813 -29.07 17.74 -7.79
N ARG A 814 -27.99 17.64 -8.57
CA ARG A 814 -27.97 17.04 -9.92
C ARG A 814 -26.90 15.94 -10.00
N ALA A 815 -27.10 14.95 -10.87
CA ALA A 815 -26.13 13.90 -11.10
C ALA A 815 -24.94 14.38 -11.97
N PRO A 816 -23.69 13.93 -11.73
CA PRO A 816 -23.27 12.98 -10.69
C PRO A 816 -23.24 13.64 -9.31
N ILE A 817 -23.72 12.92 -8.30
CA ILE A 817 -23.83 13.45 -6.95
C ILE A 817 -22.46 13.43 -6.29
N PRO A 818 -21.96 14.57 -5.80
CA PRO A 818 -20.69 14.59 -5.07
C PRO A 818 -20.82 13.79 -3.77
N ILE A 819 -19.86 12.88 -3.55
CA ILE A 819 -19.73 12.13 -2.30
C ILE A 819 -19.35 13.07 -1.14
N ILE A 820 -18.53 14.09 -1.43
CA ILE A 820 -18.07 15.11 -0.48
C ILE A 820 -18.51 16.49 -1.01
N SER A 821 -19.30 17.22 -0.23
CA SER A 821 -19.74 18.59 -0.55
C SER A 821 -19.70 19.45 0.70
N ARG A 822 -19.41 20.75 0.55
CA ARG A 822 -19.28 21.70 1.68
C ARG A 822 -20.57 21.90 2.48
N TRP A 823 -21.73 21.72 1.87
CA TRP A 823 -23.03 21.88 2.53
C TRP A 823 -23.62 20.54 3.00
N LYS A 824 -23.12 19.41 2.49
CA LYS A 824 -23.73 18.09 2.69
C LYS A 824 -23.14 17.44 3.94
N ALA A 825 -23.72 17.73 5.09
CA ALA A 825 -23.26 17.26 6.40
C ALA A 825 -24.33 16.48 7.17
N THR A 826 -23.90 15.54 8.02
CA THR A 826 -24.82 14.81 8.93
C THR A 826 -25.53 15.78 9.87
N THR A 827 -24.78 16.75 10.42
CA THR A 827 -25.29 17.81 11.31
C THR A 827 -26.43 18.58 10.66
N GLN A 828 -26.35 18.85 9.36
CA GLN A 828 -27.40 19.56 8.63
C GLN A 828 -28.73 18.80 8.65
N LEU A 829 -28.71 17.49 8.45
CA LEU A 829 -29.91 16.65 8.51
C LEU A 829 -30.42 16.45 9.96
N GLN A 830 -29.52 16.40 10.95
CA GLN A 830 -29.92 16.38 12.37
C GLN A 830 -30.65 17.67 12.75
N VAL A 831 -30.13 18.83 12.35
CA VAL A 831 -30.79 20.14 12.54
C VAL A 831 -32.12 20.19 11.80
N LEU A 832 -32.18 19.71 10.54
CA LEU A 832 -33.43 19.63 9.78
C LEU A 832 -34.48 18.76 10.47
N LEU A 833 -34.10 17.67 11.12
CA LEU A 833 -35.04 16.82 11.86
C LEU A 833 -35.61 17.56 13.07
N ILE A 834 -34.78 18.23 13.87
CA ILE A 834 -35.24 19.04 15.01
C ILE A 834 -36.18 20.16 14.57
N LEU A 835 -35.82 20.89 13.50
CA LEU A 835 -36.66 21.95 12.94
C LEU A 835 -37.95 21.40 12.33
N SER A 836 -37.91 20.21 11.73
CA SER A 836 -39.10 19.54 11.21
C SER A 836 -40.10 19.23 12.32
N GLU A 837 -39.65 18.73 13.48
CA GLU A 837 -40.54 18.46 14.62
C GLU A 837 -41.21 19.73 15.16
N GLN A 838 -40.51 20.87 15.15
CA GLN A 838 -41.09 22.15 15.54
C GLN A 838 -42.10 22.65 14.51
N ARG A 839 -41.75 22.59 13.23
CA ARG A 839 -42.59 23.02 12.11
C ARG A 839 -43.88 22.20 11.99
N LEU A 840 -43.80 20.88 12.18
CA LEU A 840 -44.93 19.96 12.06
C LEU A 840 -46.08 20.24 13.04
N ARG A 841 -45.81 20.94 14.15
CA ARG A 841 -46.84 21.33 15.12
C ARG A 841 -47.74 22.47 14.62
N VAL A 842 -47.32 23.19 13.58
CA VAL A 842 -47.96 24.44 13.15
C VAL A 842 -48.42 24.43 11.69
N ILE A 843 -47.75 23.67 10.82
CA ILE A 843 -48.11 23.63 9.38
C ILE A 843 -49.42 22.89 9.11
N SER A 844 -50.06 23.25 8.00
CA SER A 844 -51.24 22.58 7.49
C SER A 844 -50.91 21.21 6.86
N THR A 845 -51.94 20.39 6.69
CA THR A 845 -51.80 19.07 6.04
C THR A 845 -51.35 19.19 4.57
N GLU A 846 -51.75 20.25 3.87
CA GLU A 846 -51.35 20.50 2.48
C GLU A 846 -49.86 20.84 2.38
N GLU A 847 -49.36 21.69 3.28
CA GLU A 847 -47.93 22.03 3.35
C GLU A 847 -47.08 20.82 3.72
N ALA A 848 -47.53 20.01 4.68
CA ALA A 848 -46.87 18.76 5.05
C ALA A 848 -46.79 17.78 3.87
N GLN A 849 -47.85 17.69 3.06
CA GLN A 849 -47.86 16.85 1.86
C GLN A 849 -46.86 17.35 0.80
N GLU A 850 -46.70 18.66 0.62
CA GLU A 850 -45.72 19.21 -0.32
C GLU A 850 -44.28 18.99 0.18
N GLN A 851 -44.03 19.19 1.48
CA GLN A 851 -42.75 18.87 2.11
C GLN A 851 -42.38 17.38 1.92
N LEU A 852 -43.35 16.48 2.10
CA LEU A 852 -43.17 15.04 1.85
C LEU A 852 -42.76 14.76 0.40
N ARG A 853 -43.44 15.36 -0.59
CA ARG A 853 -43.10 15.17 -2.01
C ARG A 853 -41.68 15.66 -2.34
N VAL A 854 -41.26 16.78 -1.74
CA VAL A 854 -39.90 17.31 -1.93
C VAL A 854 -38.87 16.34 -1.36
N LEU A 855 -39.05 15.85 -0.13
CA LEU A 855 -38.12 14.91 0.50
C LEU A 855 -38.05 13.56 -0.23
N LEU A 856 -39.19 13.05 -0.73
CA LEU A 856 -39.23 11.84 -1.56
C LEU A 856 -38.39 11.98 -2.84
N LYS A 857 -38.37 13.17 -3.46
CA LYS A 857 -37.50 13.45 -4.62
C LYS A 857 -36.01 13.50 -4.24
N VAL A 858 -35.69 14.08 -3.08
CA VAL A 858 -34.31 14.15 -2.57
C VAL A 858 -33.76 12.76 -2.26
N VAL A 859 -34.50 11.95 -1.51
CA VAL A 859 -34.03 10.61 -1.10
C VAL A 859 -33.93 9.62 -2.27
N ALA A 860 -34.69 9.88 -3.36
CA ALA A 860 -34.59 9.09 -4.59
C ALA A 860 -33.21 9.17 -5.22
N ILE A 861 -32.58 10.34 -5.19
CA ILE A 861 -31.28 10.56 -5.82
C ILE A 861 -30.12 10.34 -4.85
N GLU A 862 -30.33 10.38 -3.53
CA GLU A 862 -29.25 10.31 -2.54
C GLU A 862 -28.54 8.94 -2.47
N PRO A 863 -27.22 8.84 -2.76
CA PRO A 863 -26.52 7.56 -2.75
C PRO A 863 -26.05 7.06 -1.37
N LEU A 864 -25.87 7.94 -0.37
CA LEU A 864 -25.21 7.59 0.89
C LEU A 864 -26.20 7.07 1.96
N PRO A 865 -26.00 5.87 2.53
CA PRO A 865 -26.96 5.23 3.43
C PRO A 865 -27.32 6.04 4.68
N ARG A 866 -26.34 6.71 5.33
CA ARG A 866 -26.61 7.54 6.51
C ARG A 866 -27.57 8.69 6.23
N TYR A 867 -27.34 9.41 5.12
CA TYR A 867 -28.17 10.55 4.76
C TYR A 867 -29.57 10.12 4.36
N ARG A 868 -29.68 8.97 3.69
CA ARG A 868 -30.98 8.34 3.43
C ARG A 868 -31.71 8.01 4.72
N PHE A 869 -31.03 7.40 5.71
CA PHE A 869 -31.64 7.05 6.99
C PHE A 869 -32.22 8.28 7.73
N LEU A 870 -31.49 9.39 7.82
CA LEU A 870 -32.03 10.60 8.45
C LEU A 870 -33.21 11.20 7.67
N GLN A 871 -33.18 11.15 6.34
CA GLN A 871 -34.31 11.59 5.50
C GLN A 871 -35.52 10.65 5.64
N GLU A 872 -35.29 9.34 5.70
CA GLU A 872 -36.29 8.31 5.98
C GLU A 872 -36.98 8.59 7.33
N TRP A 873 -36.21 8.95 8.35
CA TRP A 873 -36.72 9.33 9.66
C TRP A 873 -37.59 10.59 9.59
N ILE A 874 -37.11 11.67 8.96
CA ILE A 874 -37.90 12.90 8.77
C ILE A 874 -39.21 12.59 8.03
N ILE A 875 -39.16 11.78 6.97
CA ILE A 875 -40.35 11.39 6.21
C ILE A 875 -41.34 10.61 7.08
N ALA A 876 -40.87 9.64 7.86
CA ALA A 876 -41.73 8.89 8.77
C ALA A 876 -42.42 9.81 9.79
N ARG A 877 -41.69 10.78 10.35
CA ARG A 877 -42.24 11.79 11.27
C ARG A 877 -43.32 12.67 10.65
N ILE A 878 -43.16 13.09 9.39
CA ILE A 878 -44.19 13.86 8.67
C ILE A 878 -45.49 13.05 8.58
N VAL A 879 -45.41 11.77 8.20
CA VAL A 879 -46.59 10.91 8.07
C VAL A 879 -47.24 10.63 9.42
N LEU A 880 -46.47 10.47 10.50
CA LEU A 880 -47.03 10.23 11.82
C LEU A 880 -47.77 11.44 12.40
N ASN A 881 -47.30 12.65 12.12
CA ASN A 881 -47.98 13.89 12.55
C ASN A 881 -49.16 14.24 11.61
N HIS A 882 -49.10 13.87 10.33
CA HIS A 882 -50.18 14.06 9.35
C HIS A 882 -50.54 12.73 8.64
N PRO A 883 -51.33 11.85 9.29
CA PRO A 883 -51.60 10.49 8.78
C PRO A 883 -52.19 10.41 7.37
N SER A 884 -52.95 11.43 6.95
CA SER A 884 -53.54 11.51 5.60
C SER A 884 -52.50 11.58 4.48
N THR A 885 -51.24 11.89 4.79
CA THR A 885 -50.15 11.93 3.80
C THR A 885 -49.55 10.55 3.51
N GLY A 886 -49.87 9.53 4.31
CA GLY A 886 -49.30 8.17 4.19
C GLY A 886 -49.58 7.49 2.85
N ASP A 887 -50.72 7.76 2.22
CA ASP A 887 -51.06 7.21 0.90
C ASP A 887 -50.04 7.60 -0.18
N VAL A 888 -49.41 8.78 -0.07
CA VAL A 888 -48.36 9.22 -1.00
C VAL A 888 -47.18 8.24 -1.00
N VAL A 889 -46.81 7.69 0.16
CA VAL A 889 -45.72 6.72 0.28
C VAL A 889 -46.10 5.40 -0.38
N LEU A 890 -47.32 4.91 -0.14
CA LEU A 890 -47.82 3.65 -0.72
C LEU A 890 -48.00 3.73 -2.24
N ASP A 891 -48.46 4.87 -2.75
CA ASP A 891 -48.61 5.13 -4.18
C ASP A 891 -47.24 5.15 -4.87
N THR A 892 -46.27 5.82 -4.25
CA THR A 892 -44.89 5.87 -4.76
C THR A 892 -44.23 4.49 -4.75
N LEU A 893 -44.44 3.70 -3.69
CA LEU A 893 -43.97 2.31 -3.59
C LEU A 893 -44.59 1.41 -4.68
N SER A 894 -45.79 1.75 -5.16
CA SER A 894 -46.52 1.01 -6.20
C SER A 894 -46.12 1.40 -7.64
N SER A 895 -45.29 2.44 -7.82
CA SER A 895 -44.90 2.93 -9.16
C SER A 895 -43.90 2.00 -9.86
N LYS A 896 -44.14 1.74 -11.15
CA LYS A 896 -43.25 0.92 -12.01
C LYS A 896 -41.95 1.63 -12.40
N ASP A 897 -41.93 2.96 -12.36
CA ASP A 897 -40.82 3.77 -12.88
C ASP A 897 -39.53 3.61 -12.07
N HIS A 898 -39.66 3.22 -10.80
CA HIS A 898 -38.55 3.14 -9.85
C HIS A 898 -37.80 1.79 -9.86
N HIS A 899 -38.18 0.83 -10.70
CA HIS A 899 -37.38 -0.41 -10.90
C HIS A 899 -35.97 -0.15 -11.46
N SER A 900 -35.78 1.03 -12.07
CA SER A 900 -34.48 1.56 -12.50
C SER A 900 -33.57 1.97 -11.34
N ASN A 901 -34.13 2.23 -10.14
CA ASN A 901 -33.41 2.65 -8.94
C ASN A 901 -33.73 1.75 -7.72
N PRO A 902 -33.09 0.57 -7.62
CA PRO A 902 -33.35 -0.39 -6.55
C PRO A 902 -33.14 0.14 -5.13
N LYS A 903 -32.22 1.09 -4.94
CA LYS A 903 -31.95 1.70 -3.63
C LYS A 903 -33.13 2.54 -3.14
N TYR A 904 -33.71 3.35 -4.03
CA TYR A 904 -34.90 4.16 -3.71
C TYR A 904 -36.09 3.30 -3.28
N LEU A 905 -36.37 2.23 -4.01
CA LEU A 905 -37.45 1.33 -3.63
C LEU A 905 -37.18 0.64 -2.28
N GLY A 906 -35.93 0.29 -2.00
CA GLY A 906 -35.55 -0.22 -0.67
C GLY A 906 -35.81 0.78 0.46
N THR A 907 -35.52 2.07 0.24
CA THR A 907 -35.86 3.15 1.20
C THR A 907 -37.38 3.28 1.41
N LEU A 908 -38.18 3.21 0.34
CA LEU A 908 -39.65 3.28 0.49
C LEU A 908 -40.20 2.09 1.29
N VAL A 909 -39.60 0.91 1.14
CA VAL A 909 -39.92 -0.26 1.98
C VAL A 909 -39.65 0.02 3.46
N LYS A 910 -38.48 0.59 3.79
CA LYS A 910 -38.14 0.97 5.17
C LYS A 910 -39.09 2.01 5.76
N ILE A 911 -39.41 3.06 4.99
CA ILE A 911 -40.34 4.11 5.41
C ILE A 911 -41.72 3.50 5.67
N ALA A 912 -42.23 2.68 4.76
CA ALA A 912 -43.52 2.01 4.93
C ALA A 912 -43.52 1.08 6.15
N LEU A 913 -42.42 0.36 6.42
CA LEU A 913 -42.26 -0.47 7.61
C LEU A 913 -42.29 0.37 8.89
N MET A 914 -41.50 1.45 8.95
CA MET A 914 -41.46 2.38 10.09
C MET A 914 -42.83 2.98 10.38
N ILE A 915 -43.66 3.24 9.37
CA ILE A 915 -45.03 3.77 9.56
C ILE A 915 -46.00 2.65 9.95
N ALA A 916 -45.90 1.46 9.35
CA ALA A 916 -46.80 0.34 9.61
C ALA A 916 -46.63 -0.25 11.02
N CYS A 917 -45.41 -0.19 11.56
CA CYS A 917 -45.07 -0.66 12.91
C CYS A 917 -45.25 0.43 13.98
N GLN A 918 -46.35 1.20 13.90
CA GLN A 918 -46.65 2.29 14.84
C GLN A 918 -48.04 2.14 15.44
N ASP A 919 -48.16 2.52 16.70
CA ASP A 919 -49.38 2.36 17.50
C ASP A 919 -50.57 3.15 16.94
N THR A 920 -50.28 4.27 16.27
CA THR A 920 -51.24 5.16 15.65
C THR A 920 -51.65 4.73 14.23
N CYS A 921 -51.01 3.69 13.67
CA CYS A 921 -51.22 3.28 12.29
C CYS A 921 -52.54 2.49 12.09
N SER A 922 -53.17 2.67 10.92
CA SER A 922 -54.39 1.93 10.58
C SER A 922 -54.07 0.50 10.14
N ARG A 923 -54.97 -0.45 10.46
CA ARG A 923 -54.88 -1.84 10.00
C ARG A 923 -54.80 -1.94 8.47
N ASP A 924 -55.54 -1.09 7.77
CA ASP A 924 -55.56 -1.00 6.31
C ASP A 924 -54.18 -0.67 5.73
N PHE A 925 -53.49 0.33 6.29
CA PHE A 925 -52.15 0.72 5.83
C PHE A 925 -51.13 -0.42 6.00
N ALA A 926 -51.15 -1.09 7.15
CA ALA A 926 -50.28 -2.23 7.42
C ALA A 926 -50.56 -3.42 6.48
N ALA A 927 -51.84 -3.73 6.22
CA ALA A 927 -52.22 -4.78 5.29
C ALA A 927 -51.78 -4.46 3.85
N ARG A 928 -52.03 -3.23 3.37
CA ARG A 928 -51.58 -2.76 2.05
C ARG A 928 -50.05 -2.81 1.91
N THR A 929 -49.32 -2.46 2.98
CA THR A 929 -47.85 -2.57 3.04
C THR A 929 -47.41 -4.03 2.91
N ALA A 930 -47.99 -4.94 3.71
CA ALA A 930 -47.68 -6.37 3.66
C ALA A 930 -47.88 -6.96 2.26
N TYR A 931 -48.99 -6.63 1.59
CA TYR A 931 -49.29 -7.12 0.25
C TYR A 931 -48.27 -6.63 -0.80
N ARG A 932 -47.73 -5.41 -0.65
CA ARG A 932 -46.67 -4.89 -1.51
C ARG A 932 -45.33 -5.58 -1.24
N LEU A 933 -45.00 -5.85 0.01
CA LEU A 933 -43.77 -6.59 0.36
C LEU A 933 -43.78 -8.01 -0.23
N VAL A 934 -44.93 -8.69 -0.24
CA VAL A 934 -45.05 -10.02 -0.89
C VAL A 934 -44.64 -9.95 -2.36
N ALA A 935 -45.13 -8.95 -3.10
CA ALA A 935 -44.76 -8.76 -4.49
C ALA A 935 -43.25 -8.44 -4.63
N LEU A 936 -42.72 -7.53 -3.80
CA LEU A 936 -41.31 -7.10 -3.87
C LEU A 936 -40.32 -8.20 -3.45
N ALA A 937 -40.71 -9.12 -2.56
CA ALA A 937 -39.92 -10.29 -2.17
C ALA A 937 -39.69 -11.28 -3.33
N SER A 938 -40.43 -11.15 -4.44
CA SER A 938 -40.22 -11.93 -5.67
C SER A 938 -39.44 -11.17 -6.76
N SER A 939 -38.93 -9.97 -6.47
CA SER A 939 -38.23 -9.13 -7.45
C SER A 939 -36.96 -9.80 -8.00
N ALA A 940 -36.71 -9.63 -9.30
CA ALA A 940 -35.48 -10.09 -9.96
C ALA A 940 -34.24 -9.29 -9.52
N LYS A 941 -34.42 -8.10 -8.93
CA LYS A 941 -33.33 -7.26 -8.41
C LYS A 941 -33.02 -7.66 -6.96
N ILE A 942 -31.79 -8.12 -6.72
CA ILE A 942 -31.35 -8.64 -5.43
C ILE A 942 -31.60 -7.66 -4.27
N ILE A 943 -31.26 -6.37 -4.43
CA ILE A 943 -31.43 -5.36 -3.37
C ILE A 943 -32.90 -5.26 -2.91
N ILE A 944 -33.83 -5.11 -3.85
CA ILE A 944 -35.27 -4.98 -3.56
C ILE A 944 -35.80 -6.24 -2.86
N ARG A 945 -35.44 -7.40 -3.41
CA ARG A 945 -35.88 -8.70 -2.89
C ARG A 945 -35.42 -8.91 -1.45
N HIS A 946 -34.13 -8.68 -1.18
CA HIS A 946 -33.59 -8.82 0.17
C HIS A 946 -34.23 -7.82 1.12
N GLU A 947 -34.44 -6.56 0.71
CA GLU A 947 -35.06 -5.55 1.57
C GLU A 947 -36.47 -5.95 2.01
N ALA A 948 -37.30 -6.41 1.06
CA ALA A 948 -38.64 -6.87 1.36
C ALA A 948 -38.65 -8.13 2.23
N GLN A 949 -37.73 -9.07 1.98
CA GLN A 949 -37.59 -10.30 2.77
C GLN A 949 -37.14 -10.03 4.22
N TRP A 950 -36.29 -9.04 4.47
CA TRP A 950 -35.88 -8.67 5.82
C TRP A 950 -36.96 -7.86 6.57
N SER A 951 -37.67 -6.98 5.85
CA SER A 951 -38.73 -6.14 6.44
C SER A 951 -40.01 -6.93 6.78
N PHE A 952 -40.33 -7.98 6.02
CA PHE A 952 -41.60 -8.68 6.15
C PHE A 952 -41.78 -9.40 7.51
N PRO A 953 -40.79 -10.16 8.05
CA PRO A 953 -40.91 -10.77 9.37
C PRO A 953 -41.12 -9.76 10.50
N ILE A 954 -40.52 -8.56 10.41
CA ILE A 954 -40.69 -7.49 11.40
C ILE A 954 -42.16 -7.03 11.44
N LEU A 955 -42.74 -6.76 10.25
CA LEU A 955 -44.15 -6.40 10.13
C LEU A 955 -45.07 -7.54 10.59
N TRP A 956 -44.71 -8.80 10.30
CA TRP A 956 -45.46 -9.97 10.74
C TRP A 956 -45.50 -10.09 12.27
N ASP A 957 -44.34 -9.96 12.94
CA ASP A 957 -44.24 -10.07 14.40
C ASP A 957 -45.01 -8.92 15.08
N TYR A 958 -44.94 -7.71 14.53
CA TYR A 958 -45.73 -6.59 15.01
C TYR A 958 -47.23 -6.83 14.85
N ALA A 959 -47.68 -7.30 13.68
CA ALA A 959 -49.08 -7.65 13.42
C ALA A 959 -49.58 -8.76 14.36
N GLU A 960 -48.73 -9.73 14.69
CA GLU A 960 -49.05 -10.79 15.65
C GLU A 960 -49.22 -10.24 17.08
N SER A 961 -48.30 -9.39 17.53
CA SER A 961 -48.41 -8.74 18.86
C SER A 961 -49.68 -7.90 19.02
N ARG A 962 -50.20 -7.36 17.91
CA ARG A 962 -51.42 -6.53 17.84
C ARG A 962 -52.70 -7.32 17.52
N GLY A 963 -52.59 -8.63 17.27
CA GLY A 963 -53.73 -9.49 16.95
C GLY A 963 -54.37 -9.23 15.58
N TRP A 964 -53.60 -8.76 14.59
CA TRP A 964 -54.12 -8.46 13.24
C TRP A 964 -54.22 -9.74 12.39
N THR A 965 -55.44 -10.28 12.29
CA THR A 965 -55.71 -11.56 11.61
C THR A 965 -55.71 -11.47 10.08
N GLU A 966 -55.92 -10.29 9.50
CA GLU A 966 -56.00 -10.05 8.05
C GLU A 966 -54.68 -10.35 7.31
N ILE A 967 -53.53 -10.05 7.93
CA ILE A 967 -52.22 -10.37 7.37
C ILE A 967 -51.91 -11.86 7.54
N LYS A 968 -52.25 -12.43 8.70
CA LYS A 968 -51.98 -13.84 9.04
C LYS A 968 -52.82 -14.83 8.23
N SER A 969 -54.07 -14.49 7.98
CA SER A 969 -55.01 -15.34 7.22
C SER A 969 -54.74 -15.32 5.72
N ASN A 970 -53.91 -14.40 5.22
CA ASN A 970 -53.52 -14.36 3.82
C ASN A 970 -52.49 -15.48 3.52
N PRO A 971 -52.81 -16.45 2.65
CA PRO A 971 -51.91 -17.59 2.37
C PRO A 971 -50.55 -17.18 1.82
N ALA A 972 -50.49 -16.12 1.01
CA ALA A 972 -49.24 -15.66 0.41
C ALA A 972 -48.32 -15.01 1.46
N CYS A 973 -48.90 -14.27 2.40
CA CYS A 973 -48.17 -13.70 3.54
C CYS A 973 -47.60 -14.79 4.45
N ALA A 974 -48.43 -15.79 4.80
CA ALA A 974 -48.02 -16.90 5.65
C ALA A 974 -46.88 -17.71 5.01
N ALA A 975 -47.03 -18.09 3.73
CA ALA A 975 -46.01 -18.82 2.99
C ALA A 975 -44.69 -18.05 2.88
N LEU A 976 -44.74 -16.73 2.69
CA LEU A 976 -43.53 -15.91 2.64
C LEU A 976 -42.80 -15.86 3.98
N ASN A 977 -43.52 -15.67 5.10
CA ASN A 977 -42.91 -15.66 6.43
C ASN A 977 -42.24 -17.00 6.77
N GLU A 978 -42.91 -18.11 6.47
CA GLU A 978 -42.38 -19.46 6.68
C GLU A 978 -41.11 -19.71 5.85
N TYR A 979 -41.14 -19.35 4.56
CA TYR A 979 -39.98 -19.43 3.69
C TYR A 979 -38.79 -18.63 4.22
N ILE A 980 -38.97 -17.34 4.57
CA ILE A 980 -37.86 -16.49 5.03
C ILE A 980 -37.22 -17.05 6.31
N ARG A 981 -38.04 -17.48 7.28
CA ARG A 981 -37.56 -18.00 8.57
C ARG A 981 -36.84 -19.35 8.46
N SER A 982 -37.07 -20.10 7.38
CA SER A 982 -36.34 -21.35 7.09
C SER A 982 -34.91 -21.15 6.57
N LEU A 983 -34.52 -19.93 6.18
CA LEU A 983 -33.20 -19.65 5.61
C LEU A 983 -32.11 -19.56 6.70
N GLU A 984 -30.98 -20.26 6.54
CA GLU A 984 -29.84 -20.20 7.47
C GLU A 984 -29.36 -18.77 7.74
N ARG A 985 -29.31 -17.94 6.69
CA ARG A 985 -28.90 -16.53 6.78
C ARG A 985 -29.83 -15.65 7.61
N PHE A 986 -31.07 -16.06 7.87
CA PHE A 986 -31.98 -15.32 8.73
C PHE A 986 -31.57 -15.43 10.22
N ALA A 987 -30.90 -16.53 10.60
CA ALA A 987 -30.44 -16.77 11.97
C ALA A 987 -29.28 -15.84 12.38
N GLU A 988 -28.51 -15.33 11.41
CA GLU A 988 -27.36 -14.43 11.63
C GLU A 988 -27.48 -13.16 10.75
N PRO A 989 -28.25 -12.15 11.17
CA PRO A 989 -28.42 -10.94 10.38
C PRO A 989 -27.11 -10.12 10.32
N PRO A 990 -26.76 -9.53 9.15
CA PRO A 990 -25.64 -8.60 9.05
C PRO A 990 -25.84 -7.36 9.94
N ALA A 991 -24.76 -6.82 10.52
CA ALA A 991 -24.80 -5.63 11.39
C ALA A 991 -25.52 -4.41 10.77
N ALA A 992 -25.47 -4.25 9.43
CA ALA A 992 -26.17 -3.18 8.72
C ALA A 992 -27.71 -3.23 8.82
N ARG A 993 -28.28 -4.36 9.28
CA ARG A 993 -29.72 -4.58 9.44
C ARG A 993 -30.25 -4.19 10.83
N GLU A 994 -29.38 -3.81 11.76
CA GLU A 994 -29.79 -3.36 13.09
C GLU A 994 -30.66 -2.09 13.08
N LEU A 995 -30.55 -1.26 12.04
CA LEU A 995 -31.32 -0.01 11.89
C LEU A 995 -32.79 -0.19 11.51
N GLU A 996 -33.18 -1.39 11.09
CA GLU A 996 -34.55 -1.65 10.61
C GLU A 996 -35.59 -1.68 11.73
N ARG A 997 -35.14 -1.55 12.99
CA ARG A 997 -35.98 -1.56 14.19
C ARG A 997 -36.20 -0.18 14.81
N LEU A 998 -35.84 0.90 14.11
CA LEU A 998 -36.12 2.26 14.59
C LEU A 998 -37.62 2.47 14.78
N ASP A 999 -38.03 2.88 15.97
CA ASP A 999 -39.36 3.40 16.26
C ASP A 999 -39.35 4.93 16.06
N PRO A 1000 -39.88 5.46 14.94
CA PRO A 1000 -39.89 6.90 14.67
C PRO A 1000 -40.66 7.74 15.70
N ALA A 1001 -41.45 7.17 16.61
CA ALA A 1001 -42.07 7.91 17.71
C ALA A 1001 -41.28 7.80 19.01
N ALA A 1002 -41.01 6.57 19.47
CA ALA A 1002 -40.32 6.34 20.74
C ALA A 1002 -38.83 6.74 20.70
N ASP A 1003 -38.16 6.52 19.56
CA ASP A 1003 -36.74 6.82 19.40
C ASP A 1003 -36.47 8.28 19.01
N ASN A 1004 -37.50 9.12 18.87
CA ASN A 1004 -37.38 10.53 18.50
C ASN A 1004 -36.89 11.41 19.66
N THR A 1005 -35.66 11.17 20.08
CA THR A 1005 -34.99 11.80 21.23
C THR A 1005 -33.65 12.40 20.81
N LEU A 1006 -33.17 13.42 21.54
CA LEU A 1006 -31.84 14.01 21.27
C LEU A 1006 -30.71 13.00 21.43
N THR A 1007 -30.83 12.08 22.41
CA THR A 1007 -29.83 11.01 22.61
C THR A 1007 -29.75 10.11 21.38
N ASN A 1008 -30.86 9.58 20.87
CA ASN A 1008 -30.84 8.72 19.68
C ASN A 1008 -30.46 9.48 18.40
N LEU A 1009 -30.82 10.76 18.29
CA LEU A 1009 -30.40 11.59 17.16
C LEU A 1009 -28.89 11.85 17.14
N LEU A 1010 -28.23 11.96 18.29
CA LEU A 1010 -26.82 12.37 18.38
C LEU A 1010 -25.86 11.20 18.69
N GLN A 1011 -26.38 10.08 19.19
CA GLN A 1011 -25.63 8.88 19.57
C GLN A 1011 -26.21 7.59 18.96
N GLY A 1012 -27.22 7.69 18.10
CA GLY A 1012 -27.87 6.52 17.52
C GLY A 1012 -26.94 5.67 16.67
N ARG A 1013 -27.25 4.37 16.60
CA ARG A 1013 -26.46 3.37 15.84
C ARG A 1013 -26.28 3.71 14.36
N TYR A 1014 -27.13 4.57 13.81
CA TYR A 1014 -27.05 5.01 12.42
C TYR A 1014 -25.76 5.78 12.11
N LEU A 1015 -25.10 6.35 13.13
CA LEU A 1015 -23.78 6.94 12.99
C LEU A 1015 -22.71 5.89 12.66
N ARG A 1016 -22.93 4.60 12.93
CA ARG A 1016 -21.97 3.53 12.59
C ARG A 1016 -22.05 3.09 11.13
N VAL A 1017 -23.08 3.55 10.39
CA VAL A 1017 -23.24 3.22 8.97
C VAL A 1017 -22.27 4.00 8.11
N GLU A 1018 -21.72 3.34 7.09
CA GLU A 1018 -20.66 3.87 6.22
C GLU A 1018 -20.98 5.24 5.60
N PRO A 1019 -20.02 6.19 5.64
CA PRO A 1019 -18.72 6.11 6.34
C PRO A 1019 -18.90 6.35 7.85
N PRO A 1020 -18.47 5.47 8.78
CA PRO A 1020 -18.77 5.58 10.22
C PRO A 1020 -18.43 6.97 10.78
N GLY A 1021 -19.35 7.52 11.55
CA GLY A 1021 -19.33 8.86 12.13
C GLY A 1021 -19.10 8.78 13.63
N GLU A 1022 -18.56 9.85 14.19
CA GLU A 1022 -18.22 9.93 15.60
C GLU A 1022 -19.48 10.20 16.45
N GLU A 1023 -19.75 9.34 17.44
CA GLU A 1023 -20.73 9.62 18.51
C GLU A 1023 -20.10 10.65 19.46
N SER A 1024 -20.26 11.95 19.24
CA SER A 1024 -19.54 12.97 20.03
C SER A 1024 -20.25 13.35 21.35
N ILE A 1025 -21.54 13.65 21.30
CA ILE A 1025 -22.27 14.27 22.41
C ILE A 1025 -22.95 13.21 23.27
N VAL A 1026 -22.77 13.25 24.60
CA VAL A 1026 -23.45 12.33 25.53
C VAL A 1026 -24.62 13.00 26.26
N SER A 1027 -25.57 12.21 26.78
CA SER A 1027 -26.74 12.73 27.52
C SER A 1027 -26.34 13.55 28.76
N GLY A 1028 -25.24 13.17 29.42
CA GLY A 1028 -24.65 13.92 30.54
C GLY A 1028 -24.13 15.31 30.16
N ASP A 1029 -23.87 15.59 28.88
CA ASP A 1029 -23.44 16.93 28.44
C ASP A 1029 -24.61 17.92 28.48
N PHE A 1030 -25.80 17.47 28.06
CA PHE A 1030 -27.03 18.24 28.18
C PHE A 1030 -27.40 18.47 29.65
N GLN A 1031 -27.31 17.44 30.48
CA GLN A 1031 -27.60 17.56 31.92
C GLN A 1031 -26.72 18.61 32.60
N ARG A 1032 -25.40 18.58 32.36
CA ARG A 1032 -24.46 19.58 32.91
C ARG A 1032 -24.77 21.01 32.44
N LEU A 1033 -25.17 21.19 31.18
CA LEU A 1033 -25.61 22.49 30.67
C LEU A 1033 -26.86 22.98 31.39
N TRP A 1034 -27.83 22.10 31.61
CA TRP A 1034 -29.11 22.46 32.23
C TRP A 1034 -29.03 22.69 33.73
N GLU A 1035 -28.11 22.03 34.44
CA GLU A 1035 -27.80 22.31 35.85
C GLU A 1035 -27.26 23.74 36.05
N GLN A 1036 -26.61 24.29 35.03
CA GLN A 1036 -26.05 25.65 35.04
C GLN A 1036 -27.07 26.72 34.64
N ASP A 1037 -28.27 26.36 34.18
CA ASP A 1037 -29.32 27.31 33.83
C ASP A 1037 -29.93 27.92 35.10
N THR A 1038 -29.77 29.24 35.27
CA THR A 1038 -30.31 29.99 36.42
C THR A 1038 -31.83 30.23 36.33
N VAL A 1039 -32.38 30.16 35.11
CA VAL A 1039 -33.82 30.30 34.83
C VAL A 1039 -34.46 28.91 34.88
N LYS A 1040 -35.50 28.73 35.72
CA LYS A 1040 -36.30 27.49 35.73
C LYS A 1040 -36.81 27.21 34.31
N ARG A 1041 -36.49 26.02 33.77
CA ARG A 1041 -36.98 25.48 32.49
C ARG A 1041 -38.49 25.73 32.35
N SER A 1042 -38.87 26.76 31.60
CA SER A 1042 -40.26 27.05 31.24
C SER A 1042 -40.57 26.60 29.80
N THR A 1043 -39.62 25.92 29.15
CA THR A 1043 -39.54 25.77 27.71
C THR A 1043 -39.97 24.37 27.26
N THR A 1044 -41.03 24.28 26.49
CA THR A 1044 -41.47 23.12 25.70
C THR A 1044 -40.39 22.69 24.71
N GLU A 1045 -39.62 21.65 25.06
CA GLU A 1045 -38.61 21.04 24.17
C GLU A 1045 -39.27 20.46 22.90
N ALA A 1046 -38.62 20.59 21.74
CA ALA A 1046 -39.10 19.95 20.51
C ALA A 1046 -38.89 18.44 20.54
N LEU A 1047 -37.67 18.01 20.88
CA LEU A 1047 -37.31 16.63 21.18
C LEU A 1047 -36.92 16.49 22.65
N PRO A 1048 -37.39 15.44 23.35
CA PRO A 1048 -36.93 15.12 24.69
C PRO A 1048 -35.49 14.56 24.68
N LEU A 1049 -34.78 14.61 25.81
CA LEU A 1049 -33.42 14.07 25.91
C LEU A 1049 -33.33 12.59 25.55
N GLY A 1050 -34.31 11.78 26.00
CA GLY A 1050 -34.27 10.32 25.93
C GLY A 1050 -33.44 9.70 27.07
N GLN A 1051 -33.60 8.39 27.30
CA GLN A 1051 -32.73 7.64 28.20
C GLN A 1051 -31.47 7.20 27.46
N SER A 1052 -30.33 7.15 28.16
CA SER A 1052 -29.11 6.55 27.60
C SER A 1052 -29.40 5.06 27.38
N GLU A 1053 -29.23 4.55 26.15
CA GLU A 1053 -29.14 3.10 25.94
C GLU A 1053 -27.90 2.61 26.71
N GLU A 1054 -28.07 2.09 27.93
CA GLU A 1054 -27.30 0.87 28.22
C GLU A 1054 -27.69 -0.15 27.15
N PRO A 1055 -26.77 -0.98 26.66
CA PRO A 1055 -27.07 -1.96 25.62
C PRO A 1055 -28.22 -2.84 26.11
N ALA A 1056 -29.44 -2.50 25.67
CA ALA A 1056 -30.62 -3.25 26.02
C ALA A 1056 -30.38 -4.66 25.49
N LYS A 1057 -30.27 -5.62 26.42
CA LYS A 1057 -30.33 -7.04 26.08
C LYS A 1057 -31.60 -7.21 25.25
N ASN A 1058 -31.42 -7.50 23.96
CA ASN A 1058 -32.45 -7.89 23.02
C ASN A 1058 -33.46 -8.81 23.72
N THR A 1059 -34.54 -8.22 24.21
CA THR A 1059 -35.76 -8.89 24.66
C THR A 1059 -36.76 -8.50 23.57
N ALA A 1060 -37.17 -9.34 22.63
CA ALA A 1060 -37.28 -10.78 22.65
C ALA A 1060 -37.06 -11.37 21.24
N LEU A 1061 -36.20 -12.39 21.18
CA LEU A 1061 -36.43 -13.60 20.38
C LEU A 1061 -36.32 -14.78 21.36
N PRO A 1062 -37.22 -15.78 21.33
CA PRO A 1062 -37.03 -16.99 22.12
C PRO A 1062 -35.76 -17.72 21.69
N ALA A 1063 -35.10 -18.36 22.65
CA ALA A 1063 -33.82 -19.07 22.51
C ALA A 1063 -33.79 -20.05 21.32
N GLN A 1064 -32.71 -19.99 20.55
CA GLN A 1064 -32.38 -21.02 19.56
C GLN A 1064 -32.00 -22.35 20.26
N PRO A 1065 -32.41 -23.52 19.74
CA PRO A 1065 -31.91 -24.80 20.20
C PRO A 1065 -30.43 -24.97 19.85
N THR A 1066 -29.66 -25.38 20.86
CA THR A 1066 -28.24 -25.68 20.79
C THR A 1066 -27.97 -26.85 19.83
N GLN A 1067 -27.17 -26.65 18.79
CA GLN A 1067 -26.42 -27.74 18.15
C GLN A 1067 -24.93 -27.51 18.39
N GLN A 1068 -24.42 -28.19 19.41
CA GLN A 1068 -23.02 -28.52 19.56
C GLN A 1068 -22.68 -29.60 18.53
N GLN A 1069 -21.74 -29.31 17.62
CA GLN A 1069 -20.80 -30.32 17.15
C GLN A 1069 -19.48 -29.66 16.78
N SER A 1070 -18.46 -30.08 17.52
CA SER A 1070 -17.04 -29.76 17.41
C SER A 1070 -16.46 -30.17 16.07
N LYS A 1071 -15.66 -29.29 15.47
CA LYS A 1071 -14.67 -29.64 14.44
C LYS A 1071 -13.29 -29.13 14.86
N GLU A 1072 -12.70 -29.84 15.81
CA GLU A 1072 -11.26 -29.91 16.01
C GLU A 1072 -10.81 -31.32 15.58
N SER A 1073 -10.29 -31.45 14.36
CA SER A 1073 -9.28 -32.45 13.95
C SER A 1073 -9.14 -32.46 12.42
N ALA A 1074 -8.33 -31.55 11.87
CA ALA A 1074 -7.71 -31.68 10.54
C ALA A 1074 -6.78 -30.48 10.32
N ARG A 1075 -5.65 -30.41 11.03
CA ARG A 1075 -4.59 -29.42 10.80
C ARG A 1075 -3.23 -30.10 10.85
N THR A 1076 -3.02 -31.06 9.97
CA THR A 1076 -1.67 -31.52 9.61
C THR A 1076 -1.76 -32.27 8.28
N GLU A 1077 -1.70 -31.54 7.17
CA GLU A 1077 -1.20 -32.01 5.86
C GLU A 1077 -1.28 -30.88 4.82
N ALA A 1078 -0.11 -30.55 4.25
CA ALA A 1078 0.14 -29.82 3.00
C ALA A 1078 -0.77 -28.61 2.65
N PHE A 1079 -0.47 -27.44 3.20
CA PHE A 1079 -0.82 -26.18 2.54
C PHE A 1079 0.13 -25.98 1.35
N ALA A 1080 -0.30 -26.44 0.17
CA ALA A 1080 0.31 -26.07 -1.10
C ALA A 1080 0.14 -24.56 -1.30
N ALA A 1081 1.22 -23.87 -1.66
CA ALA A 1081 1.21 -22.45 -2.00
C ALA A 1081 0.21 -22.21 -3.16
N LEU A 1082 -0.90 -21.54 -2.85
CA LEU A 1082 -1.82 -21.04 -3.85
C LEU A 1082 -1.18 -19.84 -4.54
N GLN A 1083 -0.94 -19.98 -5.84
CA GLN A 1083 -0.74 -18.91 -6.82
C GLN A 1083 0.66 -18.25 -6.91
N THR A 1084 1.62 -18.97 -7.48
CA THR A 1084 2.89 -18.43 -8.00
C THR A 1084 2.79 -18.10 -9.50
N LYS A 1085 2.20 -16.95 -9.86
CA LYS A 1085 2.19 -16.45 -11.27
C LYS A 1085 3.55 -15.88 -11.74
N GLY A 1086 4.64 -16.02 -10.98
CA GLY A 1086 5.90 -15.29 -11.21
C GLY A 1086 7.11 -16.10 -11.66
N THR A 1087 7.09 -17.44 -11.58
CA THR A 1087 8.33 -18.25 -11.65
C THR A 1087 8.52 -19.06 -12.94
N ALA A 1088 7.56 -19.07 -13.86
CA ALA A 1088 7.59 -19.91 -15.07
C ALA A 1088 8.76 -19.63 -16.03
N TYR A 1089 9.30 -18.40 -16.04
CA TYR A 1089 10.39 -18.02 -16.94
C TYR A 1089 11.75 -18.65 -16.59
N LEU A 1090 11.99 -18.99 -15.31
CA LEU A 1090 13.28 -19.51 -14.85
C LEU A 1090 13.34 -21.04 -14.81
N SER A 1091 12.20 -21.72 -14.67
CA SER A 1091 12.09 -23.18 -14.79
C SER A 1091 12.41 -23.69 -16.20
N ALA A 1092 12.39 -22.83 -17.23
CA ALA A 1092 12.84 -23.18 -18.58
C ALA A 1092 14.37 -23.35 -18.68
N SER A 1093 15.14 -22.93 -17.67
CA SER A 1093 16.61 -23.01 -17.67
C SER A 1093 17.15 -24.38 -17.23
N ASP A 1094 16.31 -25.22 -16.60
CA ASP A 1094 16.68 -26.55 -16.09
C ASP A 1094 16.38 -27.67 -17.11
N ALA A 1095 15.86 -27.35 -18.30
CA ALA A 1095 15.67 -28.30 -19.40
C ALA A 1095 16.89 -28.33 -20.33
N SER A 1096 18.06 -28.70 -19.79
CA SER A 1096 19.20 -29.14 -20.60
C SER A 1096 19.24 -30.67 -20.62
N ASP A 1097 18.32 -31.28 -21.37
CA ASP A 1097 18.45 -32.64 -21.93
C ASP A 1097 17.20 -32.98 -22.75
N SER A 1098 17.23 -32.64 -24.03
CA SER A 1098 16.54 -33.33 -25.15
C SER A 1098 16.50 -32.42 -26.39
N THR A 1099 17.55 -32.47 -27.20
CA THR A 1099 17.50 -32.08 -28.62
C THR A 1099 16.81 -33.16 -29.47
N SER A 1100 15.63 -33.59 -29.02
CA SER A 1100 14.74 -34.46 -29.80
C SER A 1100 13.32 -33.87 -29.72
N ASP A 1101 12.89 -33.32 -30.86
CA ASP A 1101 11.52 -32.92 -31.22
C ASP A 1101 10.88 -31.71 -30.48
N ILE A 1102 11.20 -30.49 -30.95
CA ILE A 1102 10.25 -29.36 -30.94
C ILE A 1102 9.22 -29.55 -32.08
N THR A 1103 8.73 -30.78 -32.22
CA THR A 1103 7.47 -31.12 -32.89
C THR A 1103 6.53 -31.76 -31.88
N ALA A 1104 6.58 -31.29 -30.62
CA ALA A 1104 5.44 -31.43 -29.72
C ALA A 1104 4.25 -30.79 -30.41
N THR A 1105 3.42 -31.62 -31.02
CA THR A 1105 2.22 -31.24 -31.77
C THR A 1105 1.36 -30.42 -30.83
N ARG A 1106 1.30 -29.11 -31.07
CA ARG A 1106 0.38 -28.23 -30.34
C ARG A 1106 -1.02 -28.80 -30.54
N PRO A 1107 -1.83 -28.92 -29.48
CA PRO A 1107 -3.03 -29.76 -29.49
C PRO A 1107 -4.16 -29.24 -30.38
N THR A 1108 -4.02 -28.05 -30.99
CA THR A 1108 -5.09 -27.39 -31.74
C THR A 1108 -4.62 -26.97 -33.14
N PRO A 1109 -5.40 -27.23 -34.19
CA PRO A 1109 -5.12 -26.72 -35.53
C PRO A 1109 -5.67 -25.30 -35.71
N LEU A 1110 -5.31 -24.41 -34.78
CA LEU A 1110 -5.74 -23.01 -34.74
C LEU A 1110 -4.58 -22.09 -35.16
N LEU A 1111 -4.78 -21.28 -36.20
CA LEU A 1111 -3.82 -20.25 -36.61
C LEU A 1111 -4.39 -18.86 -36.32
N VAL A 1112 -3.55 -17.93 -35.88
CA VAL A 1112 -3.95 -16.55 -35.63
C VAL A 1112 -3.15 -15.61 -36.54
N VAL A 1113 -3.82 -14.68 -37.19
CA VAL A 1113 -3.21 -13.68 -38.07
C VAL A 1113 -3.42 -12.28 -37.49
N GLY A 1114 -2.31 -11.69 -37.04
CA GLY A 1114 -2.19 -10.31 -36.58
C GLY A 1114 -1.42 -9.41 -37.55
N SER A 1115 -1.21 -9.82 -38.81
CA SER A 1115 -0.48 -9.03 -39.83
C SER A 1115 -1.08 -7.67 -40.15
N LEU A 1116 -2.34 -7.44 -39.76
CA LEU A 1116 -3.01 -6.16 -39.90
C LEU A 1116 -2.93 -5.31 -38.62
N VAL A 1117 -2.33 -5.79 -37.53
CA VAL A 1117 -2.27 -5.07 -36.25
C VAL A 1117 -0.93 -4.33 -36.15
N ASP A 1118 -0.98 -3.00 -36.06
CA ASP A 1118 0.24 -2.16 -36.13
C ASP A 1118 0.88 -1.92 -34.75
N ASN A 1119 0.10 -1.96 -33.67
CA ASN A 1119 0.58 -1.61 -32.34
C ASN A 1119 1.30 -2.78 -31.65
N ALA A 1120 2.59 -2.60 -31.33
CA ALA A 1120 3.42 -3.56 -30.59
C ALA A 1120 2.81 -4.04 -29.27
N TYR A 1121 2.09 -3.18 -28.54
CA TYR A 1121 1.38 -3.55 -27.31
C TYR A 1121 0.25 -4.56 -27.57
N ASN A 1122 -0.55 -4.33 -28.62
CA ASN A 1122 -1.64 -5.23 -29.01
C ASN A 1122 -1.10 -6.54 -29.60
N LEU A 1123 0.00 -6.48 -30.38
CA LEU A 1123 0.70 -7.67 -30.86
C LEU A 1123 1.26 -8.52 -29.70
N GLY A 1124 1.81 -7.89 -28.66
CA GLY A 1124 2.26 -8.60 -27.45
C GLY A 1124 1.10 -9.27 -26.71
N GLY A 1125 -0.04 -8.58 -26.62
CA GLY A 1125 -1.29 -9.15 -26.09
C GLY A 1125 -1.81 -10.33 -26.91
N LEU A 1126 -1.79 -10.23 -28.24
CA LEU A 1126 -2.18 -11.31 -29.15
C LEU A 1126 -1.26 -12.52 -29.03
N SER A 1127 0.06 -12.32 -28.93
CA SER A 1127 1.03 -13.40 -28.65
C SER A 1127 0.66 -14.15 -27.37
N ARG A 1128 0.41 -13.41 -26.29
CA ARG A 1128 0.08 -14.00 -24.99
C ARG A 1128 -1.21 -14.80 -25.02
N ILE A 1129 -2.29 -14.23 -25.57
CA ILE A 1129 -3.60 -14.88 -25.59
C ILE A 1129 -3.59 -16.09 -26.54
N SER A 1130 -2.92 -15.98 -27.70
CA SER A 1130 -2.80 -17.08 -28.65
C SER A 1130 -2.03 -18.27 -28.07
N GLU A 1131 -0.98 -17.98 -27.28
CA GLU A 1131 -0.23 -19.01 -26.56
C GLU A 1131 -1.09 -19.71 -25.50
N ILE A 1132 -1.82 -18.95 -24.67
CA ILE A 1132 -2.71 -19.48 -23.61
C ILE A 1132 -3.79 -20.41 -24.17
N PHE A 1133 -4.39 -20.07 -25.31
CA PHE A 1133 -5.42 -20.90 -25.95
C PHE A 1133 -4.84 -21.98 -26.90
N GLY A 1134 -3.53 -22.16 -26.92
CA GLY A 1134 -2.86 -23.27 -27.61
C GLY A 1134 -2.84 -23.13 -29.13
N ALA A 1135 -2.86 -21.91 -29.68
CA ALA A 1135 -2.77 -21.69 -31.13
C ALA A 1135 -1.48 -22.29 -31.70
N GLN A 1136 -1.54 -22.89 -32.89
CA GLN A 1136 -0.40 -23.51 -33.54
C GLN A 1136 0.68 -22.49 -33.95
N ALA A 1137 0.28 -21.33 -34.48
CA ALA A 1137 1.19 -20.24 -34.84
C ALA A 1137 0.47 -18.88 -34.85
N LEU A 1138 1.26 -17.81 -34.68
CA LEU A 1138 0.83 -16.42 -34.84
C LEU A 1138 1.58 -15.77 -36.00
N TYR A 1139 0.86 -15.25 -36.99
CA TYR A 1139 1.42 -14.56 -38.14
C TYR A 1139 1.32 -13.05 -37.96
N ILE A 1140 2.43 -12.33 -38.08
CA ILE A 1140 2.49 -10.87 -37.92
C ILE A 1140 3.39 -10.24 -38.98
N GLN A 1141 3.24 -8.93 -39.19
CA GLN A 1141 4.14 -8.18 -40.06
C GLN A 1141 5.44 -7.83 -39.31
N SER A 1142 6.60 -8.12 -39.91
CA SER A 1142 7.92 -7.71 -39.40
C SER A 1142 8.21 -8.19 -37.96
N PRO A 1143 8.17 -9.51 -37.69
CA PRO A 1143 8.33 -10.06 -36.34
C PRO A 1143 9.65 -9.65 -35.67
N HIS A 1144 10.73 -9.46 -36.43
CA HIS A 1144 12.00 -8.99 -35.88
C HIS A 1144 11.87 -7.64 -35.15
N SER A 1145 11.11 -6.70 -35.72
CA SER A 1145 10.89 -5.38 -35.11
C SER A 1145 9.94 -5.46 -33.92
N ALA A 1146 8.86 -6.24 -34.04
CA ALA A 1146 7.89 -6.42 -32.96
C ALA A 1146 8.50 -7.11 -31.73
N LEU A 1147 9.28 -8.17 -31.93
CA LEU A 1147 9.91 -8.95 -30.85
C LEU A 1147 11.01 -8.16 -30.12
N ALA A 1148 11.64 -7.19 -30.78
CA ALA A 1148 12.61 -6.29 -30.16
C ALA A 1148 11.96 -5.09 -29.42
N ASN A 1149 10.65 -4.87 -29.61
CA ASN A 1149 9.95 -3.73 -29.04
C ASN A 1149 9.64 -3.94 -27.54
N ARG A 1150 9.95 -2.94 -26.71
CA ARG A 1150 9.71 -2.98 -25.25
C ARG A 1150 8.24 -3.16 -24.89
N ASP A 1151 7.33 -2.52 -25.63
CA ASP A 1151 5.89 -2.60 -25.35
C ASP A 1151 5.35 -4.00 -25.63
N PHE A 1152 5.82 -4.63 -26.71
CA PHE A 1152 5.52 -6.03 -27.01
C PHE A 1152 5.99 -6.95 -25.89
N ILE A 1153 7.28 -6.85 -25.50
CA ILE A 1153 7.89 -7.72 -24.48
C ILE A 1153 7.17 -7.57 -23.13
N SER A 1154 6.78 -6.34 -22.77
CA SER A 1154 6.10 -6.05 -21.49
C SER A 1154 4.75 -6.76 -21.34
N VAL A 1155 4.02 -6.95 -22.45
CA VAL A 1155 2.67 -7.55 -22.45
C VAL A 1155 2.70 -9.04 -22.79
N ALA A 1156 3.63 -9.48 -23.65
CA ALA A 1156 3.74 -10.85 -24.11
C ALA A 1156 4.15 -11.82 -22.99
N VAL A 1157 4.84 -11.34 -21.95
CA VAL A 1157 5.28 -12.12 -20.77
C VAL A 1157 5.88 -13.48 -21.17
N ALA A 1158 6.85 -13.44 -22.09
CA ALA A 1158 7.57 -14.59 -22.65
C ALA A 1158 6.77 -15.56 -23.55
N SER A 1159 5.49 -15.31 -23.85
CA SER A 1159 4.70 -16.14 -24.80
C SER A 1159 5.37 -16.31 -26.17
N GLN A 1160 6.14 -15.31 -26.64
CA GLN A 1160 6.89 -15.38 -27.89
C GLN A 1160 7.98 -16.45 -27.93
N ASN A 1161 8.42 -16.95 -26.77
CA ASN A 1161 9.40 -18.03 -26.68
C ASN A 1161 8.72 -19.40 -26.80
N HIS A 1162 7.40 -19.45 -26.62
CA HIS A 1162 6.63 -20.68 -26.58
C HIS A 1162 5.79 -20.84 -27.87
N LEU A 1163 5.23 -19.75 -28.40
CA LEU A 1163 4.41 -19.69 -29.61
C LEU A 1163 5.25 -19.35 -30.86
N PRO A 1164 5.21 -20.17 -31.93
CA PRO A 1164 5.82 -19.82 -33.21
C PRO A 1164 5.21 -18.52 -33.76
N ILE A 1165 6.05 -17.50 -33.91
CA ILE A 1165 5.67 -16.22 -34.54
C ILE A 1165 6.34 -16.13 -35.91
N ILE A 1166 5.51 -16.07 -36.96
CA ILE A 1166 5.94 -16.18 -38.35
C ILE A 1166 5.69 -14.87 -39.08
N ASP A 1167 6.64 -14.47 -39.94
CA ASP A 1167 6.48 -13.27 -40.76
C ASP A 1167 5.43 -13.48 -41.85
N LEU A 1168 4.48 -12.55 -41.93
CA LEU A 1168 3.47 -12.47 -42.98
C LEU A 1168 3.15 -11.00 -43.22
N HIS A 1169 3.64 -10.47 -44.35
CA HIS A 1169 3.35 -9.10 -44.77
C HIS A 1169 1.90 -8.96 -45.22
N SER A 1170 1.29 -7.80 -44.97
CA SER A 1170 -0.10 -7.51 -45.33
C SER A 1170 -0.38 -7.64 -46.84
N ASP A 1171 0.61 -7.38 -47.69
CA ASP A 1171 0.50 -7.54 -49.16
C ASP A 1171 0.34 -9.00 -49.60
N ASN A 1172 0.91 -9.93 -48.82
CA ASN A 1172 0.88 -11.37 -49.11
C ASN A 1172 -0.30 -12.08 -48.43
N LEU A 1173 -1.09 -11.35 -47.64
CA LEU A 1173 -2.14 -11.92 -46.80
C LEU A 1173 -3.22 -12.64 -47.65
N SER A 1174 -3.67 -12.05 -48.75
CA SER A 1174 -4.74 -12.67 -49.58
C SER A 1174 -4.29 -13.99 -50.21
N ALA A 1175 -3.04 -14.06 -50.68
CA ALA A 1175 -2.45 -15.28 -51.24
C ALA A 1175 -2.31 -16.36 -50.16
N PHE A 1176 -1.81 -15.99 -48.98
CA PHE A 1176 -1.67 -16.89 -47.83
C PHE A 1176 -3.02 -17.45 -47.35
N LEU A 1177 -4.07 -16.61 -47.26
CA LEU A 1177 -5.40 -17.08 -46.89
C LEU A 1177 -5.94 -18.11 -47.89
N THR A 1178 -5.74 -17.88 -49.19
CA THR A 1178 -6.14 -18.82 -50.25
C THR A 1178 -5.39 -20.15 -50.14
N GLU A 1179 -4.09 -20.10 -49.86
CA GLU A 1179 -3.25 -21.28 -49.63
C GLU A 1179 -3.75 -22.10 -48.44
N LYS A 1180 -4.01 -21.46 -47.30
CA LYS A 1180 -4.50 -22.15 -46.10
C LYS A 1180 -5.90 -22.75 -46.26
N LYS A 1181 -6.76 -22.15 -47.08
CA LYS A 1181 -8.03 -22.78 -47.46
C LYS A 1181 -7.83 -24.09 -48.23
N MET A 1182 -6.87 -24.13 -49.15
CA MET A 1182 -6.54 -25.36 -49.88
C MET A 1182 -5.97 -26.46 -48.95
N GLU A 1183 -5.33 -26.06 -47.85
CA GLU A 1183 -4.87 -26.97 -46.78
C GLU A 1183 -6.00 -27.40 -45.81
N GLY A 1184 -7.23 -26.92 -46.02
CA GLY A 1184 -8.41 -27.28 -45.24
C GLY A 1184 -8.66 -26.42 -44.00
N TYR A 1185 -8.07 -25.22 -43.91
CA TYR A 1185 -8.45 -24.23 -42.90
C TYR A 1185 -9.70 -23.46 -43.32
N THR A 1186 -10.57 -23.16 -42.35
CA THR A 1186 -11.62 -22.14 -42.52
C THR A 1186 -11.06 -20.79 -42.10
N VAL A 1187 -11.12 -19.81 -43.00
CA VAL A 1187 -10.71 -18.44 -42.70
C VAL A 1187 -11.84 -17.71 -41.98
N VAL A 1188 -11.61 -17.36 -40.72
CA VAL A 1188 -12.57 -16.67 -39.86
C VAL A 1188 -12.11 -15.24 -39.60
N GLY A 1189 -12.82 -14.26 -40.14
CA GLY A 1189 -12.56 -12.84 -39.87
C GLY A 1189 -13.35 -12.34 -38.66
N VAL A 1190 -12.68 -11.66 -37.72
CA VAL A 1190 -13.34 -11.01 -36.58
C VAL A 1190 -13.64 -9.56 -36.95
N GLU A 1191 -14.88 -9.30 -37.38
CA GLU A 1191 -15.29 -7.98 -37.86
C GLU A 1191 -16.79 -7.73 -37.71
N GLN A 1192 -17.19 -6.47 -37.54
CA GLN A 1192 -18.58 -6.03 -37.49
C GLN A 1192 -19.07 -5.69 -38.90
N THR A 1193 -19.81 -6.62 -39.52
CA THR A 1193 -20.35 -6.44 -40.88
C THR A 1193 -21.79 -6.97 -40.95
N ASP A 1194 -22.52 -6.56 -41.97
CA ASP A 1194 -23.86 -7.10 -42.27
C ASP A 1194 -23.86 -8.61 -42.58
N ARG A 1195 -22.71 -9.17 -42.92
CA ARG A 1195 -22.49 -10.60 -43.17
C ARG A 1195 -21.98 -11.36 -41.94
N SER A 1196 -21.72 -10.68 -40.83
CA SER A 1196 -21.16 -11.29 -39.63
C SER A 1196 -22.21 -12.10 -38.85
N VAL A 1197 -21.81 -13.27 -38.37
CA VAL A 1197 -22.62 -14.09 -37.45
C VAL A 1197 -22.27 -13.70 -36.02
N LEU A 1198 -23.28 -13.55 -35.16
CA LEU A 1198 -23.08 -13.20 -33.75
C LEU A 1198 -22.41 -14.36 -32.99
N LEU A 1199 -21.27 -14.08 -32.39
CA LEU A 1199 -20.53 -15.02 -31.55
C LEU A 1199 -21.42 -15.49 -30.38
N GLY A 1200 -21.47 -16.82 -30.17
CA GLY A 1200 -22.31 -17.45 -29.14
C GLY A 1200 -23.77 -17.68 -29.53
N SER A 1201 -24.19 -17.29 -30.74
CA SER A 1201 -25.49 -17.73 -31.29
C SER A 1201 -25.43 -19.18 -31.77
N GLU A 1202 -26.57 -19.88 -31.83
CA GLU A 1202 -26.64 -21.27 -32.34
C GLU A 1202 -26.13 -21.41 -33.79
N ALA A 1203 -26.14 -20.32 -34.56
CA ALA A 1203 -25.64 -20.27 -35.93
C ALA A 1203 -24.12 -20.10 -36.04
N CYS A 1204 -23.43 -19.70 -34.96
CA CYS A 1204 -21.98 -19.44 -34.97
C CYS A 1204 -21.19 -20.67 -34.50
N LYS A 1205 -20.85 -21.56 -35.43
CA LYS A 1205 -19.98 -22.71 -35.18
C LYS A 1205 -18.59 -22.44 -35.75
N LEU A 1206 -17.60 -22.32 -34.86
CA LEU A 1206 -16.20 -22.14 -35.25
C LEU A 1206 -15.63 -23.51 -35.63
N PRO A 1207 -15.09 -23.72 -36.84
CA PRO A 1207 -14.53 -25.02 -37.22
C PRO A 1207 -13.28 -25.38 -36.44
N GLU A 1208 -12.97 -26.67 -36.30
CA GLU A 1208 -11.76 -27.12 -35.59
C GLU A 1208 -10.47 -26.61 -36.27
N LYS A 1209 -10.36 -26.72 -37.60
CA LYS A 1209 -9.28 -26.09 -38.37
C LYS A 1209 -9.60 -24.61 -38.67
N THR A 1210 -9.35 -23.73 -37.72
CA THR A 1210 -9.63 -22.29 -37.85
C THR A 1210 -8.37 -21.48 -38.11
N LEU A 1211 -8.43 -20.57 -39.07
CA LEU A 1211 -7.47 -19.47 -39.26
C LEU A 1211 -8.18 -18.16 -38.92
N LEU A 1212 -7.82 -17.57 -37.78
CA LEU A 1212 -8.45 -16.37 -37.23
C LEU A 1212 -7.74 -15.11 -37.73
N VAL A 1213 -8.45 -14.23 -38.43
CA VAL A 1213 -7.92 -12.96 -38.96
C VAL A 1213 -8.41 -11.79 -38.12
N MET A 1214 -7.46 -11.03 -37.57
CA MET A 1214 -7.72 -9.84 -36.77
C MET A 1214 -7.54 -8.57 -37.63
N GLY A 1215 -8.46 -7.61 -37.50
CA GLY A 1215 -8.41 -6.34 -38.23
C GLY A 1215 -7.56 -5.25 -37.56
N ARG A 1216 -7.34 -4.15 -38.30
CA ARG A 1216 -6.74 -2.91 -37.79
C ARG A 1216 -7.63 -2.25 -36.77
N GLU A 1217 -7.04 -1.57 -35.79
CA GLU A 1217 -7.81 -0.90 -34.73
C GLU A 1217 -8.72 0.22 -35.24
N LYS A 1218 -8.35 0.87 -36.34
CA LYS A 1218 -9.11 1.97 -36.95
C LYS A 1218 -9.89 1.57 -38.18
N GLU A 1219 -9.24 0.84 -39.09
CA GLU A 1219 -9.77 0.52 -40.41
C GLU A 1219 -10.45 -0.85 -40.48
N GLY A 1220 -10.31 -1.69 -39.44
CA GLY A 1220 -10.84 -3.04 -39.43
C GLY A 1220 -10.11 -3.97 -40.41
N VAL A 1221 -10.78 -5.02 -40.85
CA VAL A 1221 -10.31 -5.93 -41.90
C VAL A 1221 -10.60 -5.29 -43.28
N PRO A 1222 -9.60 -5.15 -44.17
CA PRO A 1222 -9.81 -4.50 -45.46
C PRO A 1222 -10.67 -5.35 -46.40
N ALA A 1223 -11.38 -4.71 -47.33
CA ALA A 1223 -12.41 -5.36 -48.16
C ALA A 1223 -11.89 -6.56 -48.99
N ASN A 1224 -10.65 -6.49 -49.48
CA ASN A 1224 -10.01 -7.60 -50.19
C ASN A 1224 -9.80 -8.82 -49.29
N VAL A 1225 -9.49 -8.62 -48.00
CA VAL A 1225 -9.32 -9.70 -47.02
C VAL A 1225 -10.66 -10.21 -46.50
N LEU A 1226 -11.66 -9.33 -46.33
CA LEU A 1226 -13.05 -9.73 -46.03
C LEU A 1226 -13.64 -10.63 -47.11
N GLY A 1227 -13.32 -10.36 -48.39
CA GLY A 1227 -13.72 -11.20 -49.52
C GLY A 1227 -13.15 -12.63 -49.44
N GLU A 1228 -12.00 -12.79 -48.79
CA GLU A 1228 -11.34 -14.08 -48.57
C GLU A 1228 -11.74 -14.77 -47.25
N CYS A 1229 -12.63 -14.20 -46.44
CA CYS A 1229 -13.11 -14.87 -45.23
C CYS A 1229 -14.26 -15.84 -45.54
N ASP A 1230 -14.18 -17.08 -45.07
CA ASP A 1230 -15.25 -18.08 -45.21
C ASP A 1230 -16.37 -17.84 -44.18
N LEU A 1231 -16.00 -17.32 -43.01
CA LEU A 1231 -16.92 -16.94 -41.94
C LEU A 1231 -16.49 -15.57 -41.38
N LEU A 1232 -17.46 -14.69 -41.15
CA LEU A 1232 -17.27 -13.44 -40.44
C LEU A 1232 -18.00 -13.51 -39.10
N VAL A 1233 -17.32 -13.12 -38.02
CA VAL A 1233 -17.85 -13.25 -36.67
C VAL A 1233 -17.82 -11.90 -35.97
N GLU A 1234 -18.96 -11.53 -35.40
CA GLU A 1234 -19.11 -10.32 -34.60
C GLU A 1234 -19.41 -10.65 -33.13
N ILE A 1235 -18.76 -9.95 -32.21
CA ILE A 1235 -19.05 -10.06 -30.77
C ILE A 1235 -20.25 -9.15 -30.44
N PRO A 1236 -21.33 -9.67 -29.81
CA PRO A 1236 -22.50 -8.85 -29.48
C PRO A 1236 -22.18 -7.78 -28.43
N GLN A 1237 -22.47 -6.52 -28.74
CA GLN A 1237 -22.22 -5.37 -27.85
C GLN A 1237 -23.54 -4.72 -27.38
N ARG A 1238 -23.57 -4.19 -26.15
CA ARG A 1238 -24.75 -3.50 -25.55
C ARG A 1238 -24.49 -2.04 -25.16
N GLY A 1239 -23.26 -1.57 -25.29
CA GLY A 1239 -22.83 -0.23 -24.89
C GLY A 1239 -22.87 0.79 -26.04
N VAL A 1240 -22.44 2.03 -25.75
CA VAL A 1240 -22.37 3.13 -26.73
C VAL A 1240 -21.00 3.18 -27.44
N THR A 1241 -19.98 2.56 -26.87
CA THR A 1241 -18.64 2.45 -27.48
C THR A 1241 -18.73 1.62 -28.77
N ARG A 1242 -18.06 2.10 -29.85
CA ARG A 1242 -18.22 1.52 -31.19
C ARG A 1242 -17.63 0.11 -31.34
N SER A 1243 -16.48 -0.17 -30.72
CA SER A 1243 -15.77 -1.45 -30.88
C SER A 1243 -14.93 -1.79 -29.64
N MET A 1244 -14.54 -3.06 -29.55
CA MET A 1244 -13.60 -3.56 -28.53
C MET A 1244 -12.15 -3.39 -28.98
N ASN A 1245 -11.21 -3.37 -28.03
CA ASN A 1245 -9.78 -3.48 -28.36
C ASN A 1245 -9.49 -4.85 -29.03
N VAL A 1246 -8.65 -4.86 -30.07
CA VAL A 1246 -8.33 -6.03 -30.90
C VAL A 1246 -7.84 -7.25 -30.09
N GLN A 1247 -6.98 -7.05 -29.08
CA GLN A 1247 -6.47 -8.16 -28.27
C GLN A 1247 -7.58 -8.73 -27.37
N THR A 1248 -8.51 -7.90 -26.91
CA THR A 1248 -9.67 -8.31 -26.11
C THR A 1248 -10.69 -9.04 -26.98
N ALA A 1249 -10.92 -8.57 -28.20
CA ALA A 1249 -11.78 -9.24 -29.18
C ALA A 1249 -11.23 -10.64 -29.53
N ALA A 1250 -9.92 -10.74 -29.81
CA ALA A 1250 -9.26 -12.04 -30.00
C ALA A 1250 -9.46 -12.96 -28.80
N GLY A 1251 -9.28 -12.46 -27.56
CA GLY A 1251 -9.50 -13.25 -26.35
C GLY A 1251 -10.90 -13.82 -26.22
N VAL A 1252 -11.93 -13.06 -26.58
CA VAL A 1252 -13.33 -13.52 -26.53
C VAL A 1252 -13.60 -14.60 -27.59
N VAL A 1253 -13.11 -14.42 -28.83
CA VAL A 1253 -13.33 -15.40 -29.91
C VAL A 1253 -12.50 -16.67 -29.68
N LEU A 1254 -11.25 -16.55 -29.23
CA LEU A 1254 -10.39 -17.68 -28.90
C LEU A 1254 -10.91 -18.47 -27.70
N PHE A 1255 -11.49 -17.80 -26.70
CA PHE A 1255 -12.19 -18.47 -25.59
C PHE A 1255 -13.41 -19.24 -26.09
N GLU A 1256 -14.21 -18.66 -26.98
CA GLU A 1256 -15.37 -19.37 -27.55
C GLU A 1256 -14.94 -20.55 -28.42
N TYR A 1257 -13.86 -20.43 -29.20
CA TYR A 1257 -13.26 -21.55 -29.91
C TYR A 1257 -12.83 -22.66 -28.95
N ALA A 1258 -12.11 -22.32 -27.87
CA ALA A 1258 -11.69 -23.27 -26.86
C ALA A 1258 -12.90 -23.92 -26.15
N ARG A 1259 -13.94 -23.17 -25.82
CA ARG A 1259 -15.19 -23.70 -25.25
C ARG A 1259 -15.90 -24.69 -26.18
N GLN A 1260 -15.86 -24.45 -27.50
CA GLN A 1260 -16.48 -25.34 -28.50
C GLN A 1260 -15.67 -26.63 -28.70
N HIS A 1261 -14.34 -26.62 -28.53
CA HIS A 1261 -13.46 -27.72 -28.94
C HIS A 1261 -12.63 -28.37 -27.82
N GLN A 1262 -12.49 -27.72 -26.65
CA GLN A 1262 -11.56 -28.12 -25.59
C GLN A 1262 -12.22 -28.33 -24.20
N GLY A 1263 -13.51 -27.99 -24.05
CA GLY A 1263 -14.28 -28.20 -22.81
C GLY A 1263 -14.25 -27.01 -21.86
#